data_AF-A0A9P6IG23-F1
#
_entry.id   AF-A0A9P6IG23-F1
#
_cell.length_a   1.000
_cell.length_b   1.000
_cell.length_c   1.000
_cell.angle_alpha   90.00
_cell.angle_beta   90.00
_cell.angle_gamma   90.00
#
_symmetry.space_group_name_H-M   'P 1'
#
loop_
_entity.id
_entity.type
_entity.pdbx_description
1 polymer ?
#
loop_
_entity_poly.entity_id
_entity_poly.type
_entity_poly.pdbx_seq_one_letter_code
_entity_poly.pdbx_strand_id
1 'polypeptide(L)'
;MTEPENFEEDLFADLYDDDTPSKPAAAQEPAAAPAPAPAPAPVEAPVQTIETHSELQPSAEQDHSIDDQMKYEEDDDDDEVDFNLGGGSSGGGMASHAPPSNGMGAVKHEEPTYSTSTAKNPSAKEDGKMFIGGLNWETTDQSLRDYFSQFGEVVECTVMRDSSTGRSRGFGFLTFRDPKTVNIVMVKEHFLDGKIIDPKRAIPRDEQEKTSKIFVGGVSQETTDQEFKDYFAQFGRVVDATLMMDKDTGRPRGFGFVTFESEAGVDACLSTSLEIHGKPIEVKKAQPRGNLREEEEAARRGGKFRKGDDSASQGGMGGGQMGAAGGMTPQVMAQYFQRMQQAFAMMQQQMAMSRGMPMNPAMMQQMMQMQQMQQMQQQMMGRGGGGNGQNMMGNMTPQMMQQMQQMQQQMQQQMGPQMGQQGGSPGGPSGGFSPQQQMFDPSQGGQPQQGHGGSRRGGSTGSGGGRDQYNQGAYAMGGGGAPTSWEGMYDDVPQPNMNPGGGRGGGFNRGGHRGGHQGSPDPAHAPPANAPTGPKNAGKPGANYRGGGRSSNRGFHPYSPLGTALDWPDAKQRADQVREWGIKQLLEIWNKAKGKERDAMLWGDEVEYLVVTYSKDEPKVRLSLRQAEILTALAESPDLAKEGGCVPELQDVARESSTTLPVFHPEFGRFMLEATPGKPWGIGFKELLDVEPDMKLRRKIAKDHMHSNEYPITLTTFPRIGCPGDFTEPYYPPSGPKLRSQFVPDEIANPHIRFPTLAANIRWRRGRKVQVNVPVFHDRNTPNPWKDPTVDYDMHNWPEDDDVRNGAAPDNFIHMDAMAFGMGSCCLQITFQAKNITEGRKMYDQLSPLGPILLALTAATPVYKGFLANTDVRWNQISRAVDCRTPEELGEKPLKNDRWRIPKSRYASNSTYISTDPRLRDEYLYPDLVIDHDIKAKLMAGGMDDRLATHFAHLFIRDPIVVFEEDLQELDLSKTDHFENLQSTNWQHMRFKPPPADNSIGWRVEFRPMEIQLTDFENAAFSVFMVLVTRAILSFDLNFYIPITKVDENMERAHNVDAVLKDKFYFRKNPFSSRPGRQGGGGGGPGGDGSRPGSRPGSAVPSRPPTPVLPVEDEYAEMTVNEVINGSADGEFPGLIPLVESYLDGVNVDVQTRCELDTYLRLVSQRASGKLNTAARWLRDFIDVHPAYKHDSVVGEEIQKDIVAAVIAIGERETAGKGFNGLDIYGLPKLLGDFRRGGCGGA
;
A
#
# COMPACT_ATOMS: atom_id res chain seq x y z
N MET A 1 -2.47 56.43 -6.99
CA MET A 1 -1.58 57.60 -7.04
C MET A 1 -0.16 57.08 -7.07
N THR A 2 0.70 57.37 -8.06
CA THR A 2 0.49 57.87 -9.44
C THR A 2 1.84 57.70 -10.14
N GLU A 3 1.87 57.46 -11.46
CA GLU A 3 3.12 57.32 -12.22
C GLU A 3 3.81 58.68 -12.49
N PRO A 4 4.96 58.71 -13.21
CA PRO A 4 4.85 58.80 -14.68
C PRO A 4 5.88 57.99 -15.51
N GLU A 5 5.42 57.40 -16.61
CA GLU A 5 5.72 57.76 -18.03
C GLU A 5 6.84 58.80 -18.35
N ASN A 6 7.46 58.87 -19.55
CA ASN A 6 7.70 57.95 -20.69
C ASN A 6 8.68 58.67 -21.70
N PHE A 7 8.83 58.18 -22.96
CA PHE A 7 9.45 58.70 -24.22
C PHE A 7 10.55 57.74 -24.77
N GLU A 8 10.52 57.10 -25.96
CA GLU A 8 10.26 57.53 -27.38
C GLU A 8 11.48 58.22 -28.07
N GLU A 9 11.88 57.95 -29.33
CA GLU A 9 11.56 56.89 -30.32
C GLU A 9 12.63 56.84 -31.48
N ASP A 10 12.31 56.23 -32.64
CA ASP A 10 13.00 56.20 -33.96
C ASP A 10 14.40 55.53 -34.12
N LEU A 11 14.73 54.59 -35.06
CA LEU A 11 14.07 53.76 -36.11
C LEU A 11 14.42 54.03 -37.62
N PHE A 12 14.61 52.92 -38.38
CA PHE A 12 14.59 52.71 -39.86
C PHE A 12 15.83 52.90 -40.80
N ALA A 13 15.71 52.25 -41.98
CA ALA A 13 16.61 52.02 -43.13
C ALA A 13 17.70 50.91 -42.96
N ASP A 14 17.71 49.73 -43.62
CA ASP A 14 17.39 49.26 -45.01
C ASP A 14 18.55 49.48 -46.02
N LEU A 15 18.91 48.60 -46.98
CA LEU A 15 18.49 47.23 -47.38
C LEU A 15 19.51 46.63 -48.41
N TYR A 16 19.46 45.29 -48.67
CA TYR A 16 20.18 44.53 -49.76
C TYR A 16 21.74 44.50 -49.67
N ASP A 17 22.58 43.65 -50.30
CA ASP A 17 22.59 42.26 -50.88
C ASP A 17 24.09 41.97 -51.25
N ASP A 18 24.67 40.77 -51.45
CA ASP A 18 24.39 39.35 -51.09
C ASP A 18 25.74 38.54 -51.23
N ASP A 19 25.87 37.62 -52.20
CA ASP A 19 27.07 36.87 -52.68
C ASP A 19 27.82 35.91 -51.71
N THR A 20 27.53 34.61 -51.89
CA THR A 20 28.46 33.48 -51.72
C THR A 20 28.58 32.78 -53.09
N PRO A 21 29.64 32.00 -53.47
CA PRO A 21 30.35 31.02 -52.61
C PRO A 21 31.85 30.74 -52.92
N SER A 22 32.50 29.86 -52.13
CA SER A 22 33.33 28.73 -52.63
C SER A 22 34.03 27.89 -51.55
N LYS A 23 34.37 26.64 -51.93
CA LYS A 23 35.33 25.67 -51.34
C LYS A 23 36.13 25.10 -52.55
N PRO A 24 37.36 24.55 -52.43
CA PRO A 24 37.71 23.50 -51.45
C PRO A 24 39.22 23.43 -51.06
N ALA A 25 39.65 22.23 -50.62
CA ALA A 25 41.01 21.68 -50.55
C ALA A 25 41.83 21.87 -49.25
N ALA A 26 42.79 20.97 -49.05
CA ALA A 26 43.38 20.58 -47.76
C ALA A 26 44.86 20.99 -47.59
N ALA A 27 45.36 20.88 -46.36
CA ALA A 27 46.78 20.93 -46.00
C ALA A 27 47.08 20.00 -44.80
N GLN A 28 48.34 19.58 -44.66
CA GLN A 28 48.84 18.74 -43.56
C GLN A 28 49.77 19.53 -42.62
N GLU A 29 50.25 18.90 -41.55
CA GLU A 29 51.26 19.40 -40.61
C GLU A 29 52.57 19.82 -41.28
N PRO A 30 53.39 20.67 -40.63
CA PRO A 30 54.54 20.10 -39.91
C PRO A 30 54.88 20.80 -38.57
N ALA A 31 55.93 20.34 -37.89
CA ALA A 31 56.26 20.69 -36.51
C ALA A 31 57.59 21.44 -36.28
N ALA A 32 57.68 22.04 -35.08
CA ALA A 32 58.87 22.33 -34.27
C ALA A 32 59.90 23.42 -34.71
N ALA A 33 60.28 24.25 -33.72
CA ALA A 33 61.52 25.03 -33.65
C ALA A 33 61.98 25.11 -32.15
N PRO A 34 63.28 25.32 -31.84
CA PRO A 34 63.88 24.79 -30.61
C PRO A 34 64.29 25.81 -29.51
N ALA A 35 64.78 25.29 -28.39
CA ALA A 35 65.24 26.01 -27.20
C ALA A 35 66.76 26.33 -27.18
N PRO A 36 67.23 27.17 -26.23
CA PRO A 36 68.64 27.29 -25.82
C PRO A 36 68.94 26.71 -24.41
N ALA A 37 70.23 26.53 -24.11
CA ALA A 37 70.81 25.96 -22.87
C ALA A 37 72.31 26.42 -22.76
N PRO A 38 73.17 25.91 -21.86
CA PRO A 38 73.13 25.92 -20.38
C PRO A 38 74.48 26.32 -19.70
N ALA A 39 74.52 26.29 -18.34
CA ALA A 39 75.71 26.04 -17.48
C ALA A 39 76.78 27.18 -17.36
N PRO A 40 77.76 27.13 -16.41
CA PRO A 40 78.15 26.04 -15.50
C PRO A 40 78.33 26.37 -13.99
N ALA A 41 78.86 25.39 -13.25
CA ALA A 41 78.99 25.26 -11.78
C ALA A 41 80.10 26.11 -11.11
N PRO A 42 80.28 25.95 -9.78
CA PRO A 42 81.46 25.18 -9.31
C PRO A 42 81.12 24.05 -8.32
N VAL A 43 82.15 23.33 -7.86
CA VAL A 43 82.09 22.16 -6.97
C VAL A 43 83.24 22.25 -5.96
N GLU A 44 83.01 21.96 -4.67
CA GLU A 44 83.87 21.11 -3.80
C GLU A 44 83.35 20.98 -2.36
N ALA A 45 83.86 19.99 -1.64
CA ALA A 45 83.65 19.68 -0.22
C ALA A 45 85.03 19.80 0.49
N PRO A 46 85.39 19.12 1.63
CA PRO A 46 84.64 18.31 2.61
C PRO A 46 85.00 18.64 4.10
N VAL A 47 84.73 17.70 5.03
CA VAL A 47 85.55 17.31 6.23
C VAL A 47 84.89 17.39 7.65
N GLN A 48 84.76 16.20 8.26
CA GLN A 48 84.84 15.79 9.70
C GLN A 48 83.68 15.87 10.72
N THR A 49 83.63 14.77 11.51
CA THR A 49 83.11 14.54 12.89
C THR A 49 81.60 14.73 13.14
N ILE A 50 80.83 13.76 13.68
CA ILE A 50 80.95 13.00 14.97
C ILE A 50 80.81 14.00 16.14
N GLU A 51 79.86 13.90 17.09
CA GLU A 51 79.03 12.80 17.63
C GLU A 51 77.50 13.09 17.42
N THR A 52 76.49 12.28 17.76
CA THR A 52 76.35 11.15 18.71
C THR A 52 75.53 9.98 18.12
N HIS A 53 75.62 8.83 18.78
CA HIS A 53 74.94 7.59 18.42
C HIS A 53 74.05 7.10 19.59
N SER A 54 73.31 6.03 19.30
CA SER A 54 72.90 4.92 20.18
C SER A 54 73.82 4.66 21.42
N GLU A 55 73.47 3.98 22.52
CA GLU A 55 72.35 3.08 22.88
C GLU A 55 72.55 2.60 24.35
N LEU A 56 71.67 1.68 24.82
CA LEU A 56 71.96 0.59 25.78
C LEU A 56 72.16 0.84 27.30
N GLN A 57 71.98 -0.29 27.99
CA GLN A 57 72.12 -0.67 29.42
C GLN A 57 73.62 -0.65 29.87
N PRO A 58 74.03 -0.78 31.17
CA PRO A 58 73.48 -1.75 32.15
C PRO A 58 73.63 -1.46 33.69
N SER A 59 73.46 -2.53 34.47
CA SER A 59 73.82 -2.83 35.88
C SER A 59 75.13 -2.26 36.44
N ALA A 60 75.39 -2.16 37.76
CA ALA A 60 74.60 -2.30 39.01
C ALA A 60 75.51 -1.96 40.25
N GLU A 61 75.08 -2.31 41.47
CA GLU A 61 75.86 -2.85 42.64
C GLU A 61 75.72 -2.15 44.01
N GLN A 62 75.47 -2.99 45.05
CA GLN A 62 75.86 -2.92 46.49
C GLN A 62 75.35 -1.70 47.32
N ASP A 63 74.87 -1.83 48.56
CA ASP A 63 75.43 -2.56 49.73
C ASP A 63 74.34 -3.18 50.66
N HIS A 64 74.74 -3.81 51.79
CA HIS A 64 73.94 -4.62 52.75
C HIS A 64 73.23 -3.78 53.87
N SER A 65 72.53 -4.28 54.92
CA SER A 65 72.34 -5.63 55.52
C SER A 65 71.16 -5.65 56.55
N ILE A 66 70.60 -6.84 56.87
CA ILE A 66 69.99 -7.25 58.19
C ILE A 66 68.69 -6.51 58.60
N ASP A 67 67.53 -7.11 58.97
CA ASP A 67 67.09 -8.50 59.32
C ASP A 67 65.52 -8.54 59.25
N ASP A 68 64.68 -9.58 59.47
CA ASP A 68 64.77 -10.96 60.03
C ASP A 68 63.64 -11.90 59.45
N GLN A 69 63.34 -13.03 60.11
CA GLN A 69 62.40 -14.15 59.85
C GLN A 69 60.89 -13.85 60.11
N MET A 70 59.87 -14.72 59.86
CA MET A 70 59.73 -16.18 59.55
C MET A 70 58.77 -16.40 58.35
N LYS A 71 58.91 -17.40 57.45
CA LYS A 71 58.61 -18.87 57.54
C LYS A 71 57.16 -19.22 57.97
N TYR A 72 56.43 -20.16 57.36
CA TYR A 72 56.71 -21.57 56.94
C TYR A 72 55.88 -21.98 55.67
N GLU A 73 56.43 -22.64 54.62
CA GLU A 73 56.38 -24.11 54.24
C GLU A 73 55.00 -24.65 53.72
N GLU A 74 54.85 -25.54 52.72
CA GLU A 74 55.69 -26.05 51.58
C GLU A 74 54.81 -26.91 50.59
N ASP A 75 55.42 -27.48 49.52
CA ASP A 75 55.03 -28.64 48.65
C ASP A 75 53.84 -28.65 47.62
N ASP A 76 54.19 -28.52 46.33
CA ASP A 76 54.15 -29.48 45.18
C ASP A 76 52.92 -30.37 44.76
N ASP A 77 52.47 -30.15 43.50
CA ASP A 77 52.30 -31.06 42.32
C ASP A 77 51.42 -32.36 42.20
N ASP A 78 51.09 -32.65 40.92
CA ASP A 78 50.72 -33.90 40.20
C ASP A 78 49.37 -34.68 40.37
N ASP A 79 48.49 -34.48 39.38
CA ASP A 79 47.82 -35.45 38.46
C ASP A 79 47.32 -36.88 38.85
N GLU A 80 46.03 -37.09 38.48
CA GLU A 80 45.38 -38.27 37.84
C GLU A 80 45.01 -39.61 38.57
N VAL A 81 43.84 -40.15 38.15
CA VAL A 81 43.27 -41.54 38.15
C VAL A 81 43.07 -42.44 39.41
N ASP A 82 41.77 -42.75 39.65
CA ASP A 82 41.12 -44.10 39.77
C ASP A 82 40.58 -44.66 41.13
N PHE A 83 39.67 -45.65 40.99
CA PHE A 83 39.11 -46.66 41.91
C PHE A 83 38.29 -46.29 43.17
N ASN A 84 36.99 -46.05 42.96
CA ASN A 84 35.85 -46.95 43.28
C ASN A 84 35.69 -47.62 44.70
N LEU A 85 34.42 -47.91 45.04
CA LEU A 85 33.85 -48.62 46.22
C LEU A 85 33.75 -47.79 47.52
N GLY A 86 32.61 -47.70 48.22
CA GLY A 86 31.26 -48.25 48.04
C GLY A 86 30.57 -48.46 49.42
N GLY A 87 29.26 -48.35 49.61
CA GLY A 87 28.18 -47.94 48.69
C GLY A 87 26.77 -48.19 49.26
N GLY A 88 25.74 -47.90 48.47
CA GLY A 88 24.34 -48.34 48.66
C GLY A 88 23.45 -47.44 49.54
N SER A 89 22.11 -47.45 49.40
CA SER A 89 21.21 -48.11 48.43
C SER A 89 19.79 -47.54 48.64
N SER A 90 18.80 -47.59 47.75
CA SER A 90 18.67 -47.99 46.32
C SER A 90 17.24 -47.61 45.87
N GLY A 91 16.85 -47.46 44.60
CA GLY A 91 17.52 -47.67 43.31
C GLY A 91 16.46 -47.73 42.19
N GLY A 92 16.87 -47.64 40.92
CA GLY A 92 16.00 -47.75 39.74
C GLY A 92 16.75 -48.37 38.56
N GLY A 93 16.04 -48.81 37.51
CA GLY A 93 16.68 -49.44 36.35
C GLY A 93 15.75 -49.73 35.17
N MET A 94 16.28 -49.58 33.96
CA MET A 94 15.62 -49.86 32.68
C MET A 94 16.42 -50.85 31.83
N ALA A 95 15.75 -51.43 30.83
CA ALA A 95 16.26 -51.75 29.49
C ALA A 95 17.14 -52.99 29.19
N SER A 96 16.97 -53.43 27.93
CA SER A 96 17.90 -54.15 27.02
C SER A 96 18.19 -55.66 27.21
N HIS A 97 17.89 -56.46 26.17
CA HIS A 97 18.89 -57.11 25.29
C HIS A 97 18.23 -57.86 24.09
N ALA A 98 19.03 -58.59 23.29
CA ALA A 98 18.71 -59.07 21.93
C ALA A 98 18.82 -60.64 21.81
N PRO A 99 18.53 -61.27 20.65
CA PRO A 99 17.97 -62.65 20.55
C PRO A 99 19.01 -63.78 20.34
N PRO A 100 18.62 -65.09 20.37
CA PRO A 100 18.28 -65.78 19.10
C PRO A 100 17.29 -66.99 19.13
N SER A 101 16.86 -67.39 17.92
CA SER A 101 16.65 -68.75 17.35
C SER A 101 15.39 -69.65 17.54
N ASN A 102 14.94 -70.15 16.37
CA ASN A 102 14.47 -71.51 15.99
C ASN A 102 12.99 -71.95 15.94
N GLY A 103 12.58 -72.33 14.71
CA GLY A 103 11.51 -73.31 14.38
C GLY A 103 10.15 -72.70 13.97
N MET A 104 9.44 -73.14 12.93
CA MET A 104 9.71 -74.09 11.82
C MET A 104 8.96 -73.60 10.55
N GLY A 105 9.30 -74.07 9.33
CA GLY A 105 9.01 -73.32 8.10
C GLY A 105 8.13 -73.97 7.01
N ALA A 106 7.59 -73.07 6.16
CA ALA A 106 7.38 -73.13 4.70
C ALA A 106 6.71 -74.34 4.00
N VAL A 107 5.65 -74.04 3.23
CA VAL A 107 5.38 -74.56 1.87
C VAL A 107 4.79 -73.42 1.01
N LYS A 108 5.00 -73.42 -0.32
CA LYS A 108 4.40 -72.51 -1.32
C LYS A 108 3.44 -73.27 -2.27
N HIS A 109 2.44 -72.60 -2.85
CA HIS A 109 2.23 -72.51 -4.32
C HIS A 109 1.05 -71.57 -4.68
N GLU A 110 0.69 -71.49 -5.97
CA GLU A 110 0.03 -70.35 -6.61
C GLU A 110 -1.45 -70.58 -7.05
N GLU A 111 -2.03 -69.47 -7.53
CA GLU A 111 -3.30 -69.18 -8.25
C GLU A 111 -3.80 -70.15 -9.36
N PRO A 112 -5.01 -69.96 -10.01
CA PRO A 112 -6.12 -69.00 -9.79
C PRO A 112 -7.60 -69.50 -10.04
N THR A 113 -8.56 -68.55 -10.11
CA THR A 113 -9.80 -68.47 -10.96
C THR A 113 -11.19 -69.08 -10.59
N TYR A 114 -12.22 -68.20 -10.59
CA TYR A 114 -13.66 -68.34 -11.01
C TYR A 114 -14.59 -69.41 -10.32
N SER A 115 -15.91 -69.24 -10.10
CA SER A 115 -16.91 -68.17 -10.43
C SER A 115 -18.25 -68.29 -9.61
N THR A 116 -19.05 -67.20 -9.65
CA THR A 116 -20.55 -67.10 -9.63
C THR A 116 -21.42 -67.10 -8.34
N SER A 117 -22.50 -66.30 -8.42
CA SER A 117 -23.73 -66.20 -7.59
C SER A 117 -23.59 -65.87 -6.08
N THR A 118 -23.62 -64.61 -5.63
CA THR A 118 -24.75 -63.63 -5.52
C THR A 118 -25.75 -63.84 -4.37
N ALA A 119 -25.58 -63.09 -3.28
CA ALA A 119 -26.63 -62.78 -2.30
C ALA A 119 -26.59 -61.28 -1.94
N LYS A 120 -27.55 -60.54 -2.51
CA LYS A 120 -27.94 -59.12 -2.28
C LYS A 120 -27.14 -58.32 -1.22
N ASN A 121 -26.32 -57.38 -1.69
CA ASN A 121 -25.92 -56.21 -0.89
C ASN A 121 -27.03 -55.12 -1.01
N PRO A 122 -27.56 -54.52 0.07
CA PRO A 122 -28.69 -53.58 -0.03
C PRO A 122 -28.37 -52.19 -0.65
N SER A 123 -27.10 -51.77 -0.60
CA SER A 123 -26.68 -50.36 -0.80
C SER A 123 -27.17 -49.69 -2.09
N ALA A 124 -27.11 -50.40 -3.22
CA ALA A 124 -27.29 -49.84 -4.57
C ALA A 124 -28.67 -49.24 -4.88
N LYS A 125 -29.64 -49.29 -3.94
CA LYS A 125 -30.95 -48.63 -4.08
C LYS A 125 -31.07 -47.29 -3.33
N GLU A 126 -30.20 -47.00 -2.37
CA GLU A 126 -30.26 -45.73 -1.63
C GLU A 126 -29.19 -44.72 -2.09
N ASP A 127 -28.17 -45.14 -2.85
CA ASP A 127 -27.15 -44.26 -3.45
C ASP A 127 -27.73 -43.14 -4.35
N GLY A 128 -28.92 -43.36 -4.92
CA GLY A 128 -29.67 -42.38 -5.72
C GLY A 128 -30.72 -41.57 -4.96
N LYS A 129 -30.83 -41.76 -3.64
CA LYS A 129 -31.87 -41.16 -2.80
C LYS A 129 -31.36 -39.91 -2.08
N MET A 130 -32.18 -38.87 -2.10
CA MET A 130 -31.90 -37.56 -1.55
C MET A 130 -32.98 -37.12 -0.55
N PHE A 131 -32.55 -36.37 0.45
CA PHE A 131 -33.38 -35.54 1.30
C PHE A 131 -33.37 -34.12 0.72
N ILE A 132 -34.53 -33.51 0.52
CA ILE A 132 -34.64 -32.12 0.06
C ILE A 132 -35.16 -31.27 1.21
N GLY A 133 -34.25 -30.51 1.83
CA GLY A 133 -34.55 -29.53 2.85
C GLY A 133 -35.04 -28.20 2.27
N GLY A 134 -35.63 -27.36 3.13
CA GLY A 134 -35.91 -25.98 2.78
C GLY A 134 -37.10 -25.74 1.85
N LEU A 135 -37.99 -26.70 1.61
CA LEU A 135 -39.15 -26.52 0.74
C LEU A 135 -40.11 -25.40 1.21
N ASN A 136 -40.98 -24.92 0.31
CA ASN A 136 -42.11 -24.07 0.66
C ASN A 136 -43.22 -24.94 1.29
N TRP A 137 -44.12 -24.35 2.09
CA TRP A 137 -45.23 -25.10 2.68
C TRP A 137 -46.30 -25.50 1.65
N GLU A 138 -46.35 -24.77 0.54
CA GLU A 138 -47.25 -25.02 -0.59
C GLU A 138 -46.66 -26.01 -1.61
N THR A 139 -45.35 -26.31 -1.53
CA THR A 139 -44.68 -27.27 -2.42
C THR A 139 -45.38 -28.63 -2.40
N THR A 140 -45.57 -29.17 -3.60
CA THR A 140 -46.23 -30.46 -3.82
C THR A 140 -45.21 -31.51 -4.25
N ASP A 141 -45.57 -32.76 -4.01
CA ASP A 141 -44.85 -33.95 -4.44
C ASP A 141 -44.64 -33.95 -5.96
N GLN A 142 -45.59 -33.38 -6.71
CA GLN A 142 -45.53 -33.15 -8.15
C GLN A 142 -44.60 -31.98 -8.52
N SER A 143 -44.74 -30.79 -7.92
CA SER A 143 -43.87 -29.64 -8.26
C SER A 143 -42.40 -29.88 -7.89
N LEU A 144 -42.15 -30.59 -6.79
CA LEU A 144 -40.81 -31.08 -6.42
C LEU A 144 -40.25 -32.07 -7.46
N ARG A 145 -41.08 -33.02 -7.92
CA ARG A 145 -40.69 -34.01 -8.93
C ARG A 145 -40.39 -33.35 -10.28
N ASP A 146 -41.23 -32.43 -10.72
CA ASP A 146 -41.08 -31.76 -12.02
C ASP A 146 -39.84 -30.87 -12.06
N TYR A 147 -39.55 -30.13 -10.98
CA TYR A 147 -38.30 -29.37 -10.87
C TYR A 147 -37.07 -30.27 -10.92
N PHE A 148 -37.00 -31.34 -10.13
CA PHE A 148 -35.81 -32.19 -10.14
C PHE A 148 -35.68 -33.08 -11.38
N SER A 149 -36.77 -33.33 -12.11
CA SER A 149 -36.75 -34.07 -13.38
C SER A 149 -35.93 -33.39 -14.48
N GLN A 150 -35.57 -32.11 -14.34
CA GLN A 150 -34.65 -31.42 -15.26
C GLN A 150 -33.19 -31.94 -15.15
N PHE A 151 -32.82 -32.59 -14.04
CA PHE A 151 -31.46 -33.10 -13.80
C PHE A 151 -31.31 -34.62 -14.04
N GLY A 152 -32.43 -35.37 -14.04
CA GLY A 152 -32.46 -36.81 -14.27
C GLY A 152 -33.81 -37.43 -13.94
N GLU A 153 -34.04 -38.68 -14.33
CA GLU A 153 -35.33 -39.36 -14.13
C GLU A 153 -35.60 -39.60 -12.64
N VAL A 154 -36.66 -38.98 -12.10
CA VAL A 154 -37.12 -39.16 -10.72
C VAL A 154 -38.03 -40.38 -10.62
N VAL A 155 -37.59 -41.41 -9.91
CA VAL A 155 -38.33 -42.67 -9.68
C VAL A 155 -39.37 -42.49 -8.57
N GLU A 156 -39.02 -41.77 -7.51
CA GLU A 156 -39.84 -41.58 -6.31
C GLU A 156 -39.68 -40.14 -5.81
N CYS A 157 -40.78 -39.54 -5.34
CA CYS A 157 -40.79 -38.19 -4.78
C CYS A 157 -41.90 -38.11 -3.74
N THR A 158 -41.63 -37.55 -2.56
CA THR A 158 -42.63 -37.40 -1.50
C THR A 158 -42.32 -36.18 -0.63
N VAL A 159 -43.24 -35.25 -0.49
CA VAL A 159 -43.16 -34.12 0.45
C VAL A 159 -43.77 -34.56 1.77
N MET A 160 -42.98 -34.52 2.85
CA MET A 160 -43.41 -35.05 4.13
C MET A 160 -44.44 -34.10 4.76
N ARG A 161 -45.66 -34.60 4.97
CA ARG A 161 -46.76 -33.88 5.61
C ARG A 161 -46.99 -34.39 7.03
N ASP A 162 -47.55 -33.54 7.89
CA ASP A 162 -47.99 -33.92 9.22
C ASP A 162 -49.31 -34.70 9.13
N SER A 163 -49.32 -35.95 9.59
CA SER A 163 -50.48 -36.84 9.55
C SER A 163 -51.69 -36.35 10.33
N SER A 164 -51.52 -35.40 11.26
CA SER A 164 -52.59 -34.84 12.09
C SER A 164 -53.17 -33.53 11.55
N THR A 165 -52.43 -32.79 10.74
CA THR A 165 -52.85 -31.46 10.21
C THR A 165 -52.82 -31.35 8.68
N GLY A 166 -52.30 -32.34 7.95
CA GLY A 166 -52.13 -32.34 6.49
C GLY A 166 -51.07 -31.37 5.96
N ARG A 167 -50.51 -30.49 6.80
CA ARG A 167 -49.59 -29.42 6.40
C ARG A 167 -48.21 -29.98 6.04
N SER A 168 -47.59 -29.40 5.00
CA SER A 168 -46.19 -29.70 4.64
C SER A 168 -45.24 -29.38 5.80
N ARG A 169 -44.33 -30.31 6.09
CA ARG A 169 -43.27 -30.14 7.10
C ARG A 169 -42.06 -29.34 6.56
N GLY A 170 -42.10 -28.90 5.29
CA GLY A 170 -41.05 -28.09 4.66
C GLY A 170 -39.83 -28.89 4.19
N PHE A 171 -39.95 -30.21 4.04
CA PHE A 171 -38.93 -31.08 3.46
C PHE A 171 -39.57 -32.28 2.75
N GLY A 172 -38.81 -32.95 1.88
CA GLY A 172 -39.22 -34.15 1.17
C GLY A 172 -38.07 -35.12 0.92
N PHE A 173 -38.40 -36.26 0.32
CA PHE A 173 -37.43 -37.23 -0.20
C PHE A 173 -37.64 -37.43 -1.70
N LEU A 174 -36.55 -37.72 -2.40
CA LEU A 174 -36.46 -37.81 -3.85
C LEU A 174 -35.49 -38.93 -4.23
N THR A 175 -35.89 -39.86 -5.10
CA THR A 175 -35.01 -40.94 -5.58
C THR A 175 -34.80 -40.80 -7.09
N PHE A 176 -33.56 -40.52 -7.51
CA PHE A 176 -33.16 -40.53 -8.92
C PHE A 176 -32.88 -41.96 -9.42
N ARG A 177 -33.12 -42.20 -10.71
CA ARG A 177 -32.84 -43.48 -11.37
C ARG A 177 -31.36 -43.74 -11.60
N ASP A 178 -30.58 -42.69 -11.84
CA ASP A 178 -29.11 -42.74 -11.89
C ASP A 178 -28.53 -42.02 -10.65
N PRO A 179 -27.84 -42.74 -9.75
CA PRO A 179 -27.12 -42.15 -8.62
C PRO A 179 -26.12 -41.04 -8.99
N LYS A 180 -25.67 -40.95 -10.24
CA LYS A 180 -24.78 -39.87 -10.71
C LYS A 180 -25.48 -38.51 -10.76
N THR A 181 -26.80 -38.46 -10.99
CA THR A 181 -27.56 -37.20 -10.98
C THR A 181 -27.46 -36.51 -9.62
N VAL A 182 -27.39 -37.27 -8.51
CA VAL A 182 -27.20 -36.74 -7.16
C VAL A 182 -25.97 -35.83 -7.06
N ASN A 183 -24.85 -36.23 -7.68
CA ASN A 183 -23.63 -35.42 -7.67
C ASN A 183 -23.74 -34.15 -8.54
N ILE A 184 -24.55 -34.18 -9.60
CA ILE A 184 -24.79 -33.01 -10.46
C ILE A 184 -25.67 -31.97 -9.75
N VAL A 185 -26.62 -32.44 -8.93
CA VAL A 185 -27.48 -31.62 -8.07
C VAL A 185 -26.66 -31.00 -6.93
N MET A 186 -25.80 -31.77 -6.25
CA MET A 186 -25.05 -31.29 -5.07
C MET A 186 -24.02 -30.16 -5.34
N VAL A 187 -23.73 -29.81 -6.60
CA VAL A 187 -22.73 -28.78 -6.97
C VAL A 187 -23.39 -27.50 -7.51
N LYS A 188 -24.71 -27.32 -7.29
CA LYS A 188 -25.46 -26.13 -7.71
C LYS A 188 -26.38 -25.62 -6.61
N GLU A 189 -26.58 -24.31 -6.58
CA GLU A 189 -27.66 -23.70 -5.80
C GLU A 189 -29.01 -23.99 -6.46
N HIS A 190 -30.05 -24.22 -5.65
CA HIS A 190 -31.37 -24.59 -6.14
C HIS A 190 -32.47 -23.68 -5.58
N PHE A 191 -33.36 -23.23 -6.47
CA PHE A 191 -34.46 -22.32 -6.17
C PHE A 191 -35.78 -22.94 -6.64
N LEU A 192 -36.73 -23.13 -5.72
CA LEU A 192 -38.04 -23.73 -5.97
C LEU A 192 -39.13 -22.92 -5.25
N ASP A 193 -40.29 -22.73 -5.88
CA ASP A 193 -41.47 -22.07 -5.30
C ASP A 193 -41.13 -20.73 -4.59
N GLY A 194 -40.22 -19.95 -5.17
CA GLY A 194 -39.75 -18.65 -4.69
C GLY A 194 -38.66 -18.69 -3.60
N LYS A 195 -38.06 -19.84 -3.31
CA LYS A 195 -37.18 -20.05 -2.14
C LYS A 195 -35.97 -20.94 -2.44
N ILE A 196 -34.85 -20.70 -1.76
CA ILE A 196 -33.67 -21.58 -1.78
C ILE A 196 -34.02 -22.92 -1.09
N ILE A 197 -33.59 -24.03 -1.69
CA ILE A 197 -33.76 -25.40 -1.18
C ILE A 197 -32.39 -26.12 -1.07
N ASP A 198 -32.30 -27.10 -0.18
CA ASP A 198 -31.05 -27.77 0.24
C ASP A 198 -31.10 -29.29 -0.08
N PRO A 199 -30.52 -29.76 -1.20
CA PRO A 199 -30.52 -31.18 -1.57
C PRO A 199 -29.33 -31.94 -0.98
N LYS A 200 -29.60 -32.82 0.00
CA LYS A 200 -28.61 -33.69 0.66
C LYS A 200 -28.84 -35.16 0.29
N ARG A 201 -27.83 -36.02 0.49
CA ARG A 201 -27.99 -37.49 0.38
C ARG A 201 -28.88 -38.00 1.51
N ALA A 202 -29.71 -39.02 1.24
CA ALA A 202 -30.55 -39.65 2.26
C ALA A 202 -29.77 -40.67 3.11
N ILE A 203 -30.27 -40.93 4.33
CA ILE A 203 -29.65 -41.78 5.34
C ILE A 203 -30.67 -42.87 5.75
N PRO A 204 -30.30 -44.16 5.81
CA PRO A 204 -31.21 -45.24 6.22
C PRO A 204 -31.63 -45.15 7.69
N ARG A 205 -32.83 -45.65 8.02
CA ARG A 205 -33.40 -45.57 9.38
C ARG A 205 -32.59 -46.34 10.43
N ASP A 206 -32.10 -47.52 10.08
CA ASP A 206 -31.41 -48.41 11.03
C ASP A 206 -30.01 -47.87 11.43
N GLU A 207 -29.47 -46.95 10.63
CA GLU A 207 -28.31 -46.12 11.00
C GLU A 207 -28.78 -44.86 11.75
N GLN A 208 -29.88 -44.22 11.32
CA GLN A 208 -30.47 -43.05 11.98
C GLN A 208 -30.86 -43.27 13.46
N GLU A 209 -31.20 -44.51 13.87
CA GLU A 209 -31.45 -44.85 15.28
C GLU A 209 -30.16 -45.05 16.11
N LYS A 210 -29.00 -45.23 15.45
CA LYS A 210 -27.67 -45.18 16.08
C LYS A 210 -27.06 -43.78 16.03
N THR A 211 -27.44 -42.95 15.04
CA THR A 211 -26.87 -41.61 14.93
C THR A 211 -27.30 -40.74 16.11
N SER A 212 -26.34 -40.26 16.87
CA SER A 212 -26.59 -39.41 18.04
C SER A 212 -26.52 -37.93 17.64
N LYS A 213 -27.53 -37.15 18.04
CA LYS A 213 -27.72 -35.75 17.60
C LYS A 213 -27.48 -34.76 18.74
N ILE A 214 -26.68 -33.73 18.47
CA ILE A 214 -26.43 -32.60 19.36
C ILE A 214 -27.10 -31.32 18.84
N PHE A 215 -27.53 -30.51 19.80
CA PHE A 215 -27.80 -29.08 19.59
C PHE A 215 -26.50 -28.32 19.84
N VAL A 216 -26.24 -27.30 19.01
CA VAL A 216 -25.07 -26.43 19.14
C VAL A 216 -25.56 -24.98 19.15
N GLY A 217 -25.58 -24.35 20.32
CA GLY A 217 -25.91 -22.93 20.50
C GLY A 217 -24.66 -22.05 20.48
N GLY A 218 -24.83 -20.74 20.32
CA GLY A 218 -23.74 -19.76 20.45
C GLY A 218 -22.83 -19.60 19.21
N VAL A 219 -23.06 -20.40 18.16
CA VAL A 219 -22.37 -20.33 16.86
C VAL A 219 -22.38 -18.88 16.31
N SER A 220 -21.34 -18.46 15.58
CA SER A 220 -21.32 -17.10 15.02
C SER A 220 -22.39 -16.91 13.94
N GLN A 221 -22.75 -15.65 13.67
CA GLN A 221 -23.50 -15.27 12.46
C GLN A 221 -22.59 -15.14 11.23
N GLU A 222 -21.27 -15.29 11.39
CA GLU A 222 -20.33 -15.40 10.25
C GLU A 222 -20.08 -16.85 9.82
N THR A 223 -20.35 -17.84 10.68
CA THR A 223 -20.09 -19.25 10.38
C THR A 223 -20.92 -19.73 9.19
N THR A 224 -20.27 -20.28 8.17
CA THR A 224 -20.96 -20.93 7.05
C THR A 224 -21.40 -22.36 7.42
N ASP A 225 -22.40 -22.90 6.72
CA ASP A 225 -22.80 -24.32 6.87
C ASP A 225 -21.63 -25.30 6.63
N GLN A 226 -20.66 -24.92 5.79
CA GLN A 226 -19.49 -25.75 5.48
C GLN A 226 -18.47 -25.73 6.62
N GLU A 227 -18.08 -24.56 7.13
CA GLU A 227 -17.18 -24.45 8.29
C GLU A 227 -17.81 -25.09 9.54
N PHE A 228 -19.12 -24.91 9.74
CA PHE A 228 -19.87 -25.56 10.82
C PHE A 228 -19.81 -27.09 10.72
N LYS A 229 -19.89 -27.65 9.50
CA LYS A 229 -19.79 -29.09 9.28
C LYS A 229 -18.37 -29.63 9.46
N ASP A 230 -17.39 -28.95 8.88
CA ASP A 230 -16.00 -29.40 8.88
C ASP A 230 -15.36 -29.29 10.27
N TYR A 231 -15.71 -28.26 11.06
CA TYR A 231 -15.31 -28.17 12.46
C TYR A 231 -15.77 -29.39 13.28
N PHE A 232 -17.02 -29.84 13.10
CA PHE A 232 -17.50 -30.98 13.89
C PHE A 232 -16.99 -32.34 13.37
N ALA A 233 -16.52 -32.43 12.12
CA ALA A 233 -15.94 -33.65 11.57
C ALA A 233 -14.67 -34.12 12.32
N GLN A 234 -13.96 -33.22 13.03
CA GLN A 234 -12.77 -33.58 13.80
C GLN A 234 -13.08 -34.47 15.02
N PHE A 235 -14.31 -34.45 15.55
CA PHE A 235 -14.71 -35.26 16.72
C PHE A 235 -15.31 -36.62 16.34
N GLY A 236 -15.56 -36.86 15.05
CA GLY A 236 -16.13 -38.11 14.55
C GLY A 236 -16.83 -37.91 13.21
N ARG A 237 -17.23 -39.03 12.58
CA ARG A 237 -17.90 -38.98 11.27
C ARG A 237 -19.29 -38.33 11.39
N VAL A 238 -19.36 -37.07 10.98
CA VAL A 238 -20.60 -36.30 10.87
C VAL A 238 -21.41 -36.79 9.66
N VAL A 239 -22.67 -37.15 9.92
CA VAL A 239 -23.62 -37.65 8.92
C VAL A 239 -24.47 -36.50 8.37
N ASP A 240 -24.90 -35.57 9.23
CA ASP A 240 -25.54 -34.30 8.85
C ASP A 240 -25.17 -33.20 9.85
N ALA A 241 -24.81 -32.03 9.31
CA ALA A 241 -24.74 -30.77 10.02
C ALA A 241 -25.61 -29.74 9.28
N THR A 242 -26.36 -28.94 10.03
CA THR A 242 -27.20 -27.87 9.49
C THR A 242 -27.19 -26.69 10.46
N LEU A 243 -26.77 -25.52 9.99
CA LEU A 243 -26.82 -24.26 10.70
C LEU A 243 -28.14 -23.54 10.37
N MET A 244 -28.85 -23.03 11.38
CA MET A 244 -30.21 -22.55 11.18
C MET A 244 -30.23 -21.12 10.63
N MET A 245 -30.33 -20.97 9.31
CA MET A 245 -30.42 -19.66 8.64
C MET A 245 -31.73 -18.91 8.92
N ASP A 246 -31.65 -17.58 8.86
CA ASP A 246 -32.76 -16.63 8.90
C ASP A 246 -33.33 -16.41 7.49
N LYS A 247 -34.66 -16.37 7.38
CA LYS A 247 -35.35 -16.39 6.08
C LYS A 247 -35.41 -15.05 5.37
N ASP A 248 -35.33 -13.95 6.12
CA ASP A 248 -35.53 -12.60 5.58
C ASP A 248 -34.19 -11.87 5.39
N THR A 249 -33.14 -12.31 6.12
CA THR A 249 -31.78 -11.73 6.07
C THR A 249 -30.71 -12.66 5.50
N GLY A 250 -30.99 -13.96 5.36
CA GLY A 250 -30.04 -14.96 4.85
C GLY A 250 -28.88 -15.32 5.78
N ARG A 251 -28.79 -14.70 6.98
CA ARG A 251 -27.70 -14.94 7.95
C ARG A 251 -27.99 -16.12 8.90
N PRO A 252 -26.98 -16.81 9.45
CA PRO A 252 -27.15 -17.77 10.53
C PRO A 252 -27.81 -17.18 11.77
N ARG A 253 -28.73 -17.92 12.40
CA ARG A 253 -29.43 -17.50 13.62
C ARG A 253 -28.67 -17.83 14.92
N GLY A 254 -27.37 -18.12 14.81
CA GLY A 254 -26.47 -18.41 15.94
C GLY A 254 -26.69 -19.76 16.64
N PHE A 255 -27.36 -20.72 15.98
CA PHE A 255 -27.43 -22.10 16.45
C PHE A 255 -27.59 -23.08 15.28
N GLY A 256 -27.11 -24.30 15.47
CA GLY A 256 -27.21 -25.39 14.51
C GLY A 256 -27.42 -26.73 15.19
N PHE A 257 -27.48 -27.79 14.38
CA PHE A 257 -27.52 -29.17 14.87
C PHE A 257 -26.53 -30.03 14.10
N VAL A 258 -25.90 -30.97 14.80
CA VAL A 258 -24.95 -31.93 14.22
C VAL A 258 -25.33 -33.34 14.63
N THR A 259 -25.17 -34.28 13.70
CA THR A 259 -25.64 -35.66 13.79
C THR A 259 -24.45 -36.57 13.49
N PHE A 260 -23.94 -37.29 14.49
CA PHE A 260 -22.78 -38.18 14.37
C PHE A 260 -23.19 -39.62 14.12
N GLU A 261 -22.35 -40.39 13.41
CA GLU A 261 -22.57 -41.80 13.11
C GLU A 261 -22.54 -42.71 14.36
N SER A 262 -21.86 -42.28 15.43
CA SER A 262 -21.79 -42.99 16.71
C SER A 262 -21.78 -42.02 17.90
N GLU A 263 -22.19 -42.50 19.07
CA GLU A 263 -22.29 -41.69 20.29
C GLU A 263 -20.92 -41.21 20.81
N ALA A 264 -19.82 -41.89 20.48
CA ALA A 264 -18.47 -41.49 20.89
C ALA A 264 -18.08 -40.07 20.44
N GLY A 265 -18.52 -39.64 19.24
CA GLY A 265 -18.30 -38.27 18.77
C GLY A 265 -19.15 -37.23 19.50
N VAL A 266 -20.35 -37.64 19.96
CA VAL A 266 -21.20 -36.78 20.79
C VAL A 266 -20.58 -36.59 22.17
N ASP A 267 -20.08 -37.65 22.81
CA ASP A 267 -19.48 -37.56 24.14
C ASP A 267 -18.15 -36.78 24.10
N ALA A 268 -17.35 -36.90 23.04
CA ALA A 268 -16.16 -36.08 22.82
C ALA A 268 -16.47 -34.57 22.69
N CYS A 269 -17.59 -34.21 22.04
CA CYS A 269 -18.08 -32.83 21.98
C CYS A 269 -18.72 -32.31 23.28
N LEU A 270 -18.94 -33.17 24.29
CA LEU A 270 -19.52 -32.81 25.58
C LEU A 270 -18.49 -32.83 26.72
N SER A 271 -17.40 -33.61 26.57
CA SER A 271 -16.28 -33.63 27.52
C SER A 271 -15.34 -32.43 27.39
N THR A 272 -15.50 -31.62 26.33
CA THR A 272 -14.54 -30.60 25.89
C THR A 272 -15.26 -29.28 25.67
N SER A 273 -14.69 -28.16 26.12
CA SER A 273 -15.21 -26.83 25.76
C SER A 273 -14.89 -26.56 24.30
N LEU A 274 -15.92 -26.37 23.47
CA LEU A 274 -15.77 -26.14 22.03
C LEU A 274 -16.04 -24.69 21.65
N GLU A 275 -15.47 -24.26 20.52
CA GLU A 275 -15.65 -22.91 19.98
C GLU A 275 -15.49 -22.88 18.45
N ILE A 276 -16.26 -22.03 17.79
CA ILE A 276 -16.26 -21.86 16.33
C ILE A 276 -16.05 -20.38 16.02
N HIS A 277 -15.00 -20.07 15.26
CA HIS A 277 -14.41 -18.72 15.07
C HIS A 277 -14.14 -17.96 16.38
N GLY A 278 -13.55 -18.63 17.39
CA GLY A 278 -13.23 -18.03 18.68
C GLY A 278 -14.46 -17.66 19.53
N LYS A 279 -15.64 -18.17 19.17
CA LYS A 279 -16.87 -17.99 19.93
C LYS A 279 -17.25 -19.31 20.60
N PRO A 280 -17.32 -19.40 21.94
CA PRO A 280 -17.63 -20.65 22.63
C PRO A 280 -19.04 -21.11 22.28
N ILE A 281 -19.15 -22.37 21.84
CA ILE A 281 -20.41 -22.97 21.40
C ILE A 281 -20.94 -23.92 22.47
N GLU A 282 -22.22 -23.77 22.79
CA GLU A 282 -22.88 -24.58 23.80
C GLU A 282 -23.41 -25.88 23.17
N VAL A 283 -22.69 -26.98 23.37
CA VAL A 283 -23.09 -28.31 22.90
C VAL A 283 -23.93 -29.03 23.96
N LYS A 284 -25.08 -29.58 23.55
CA LYS A 284 -25.98 -30.38 24.41
C LYS A 284 -26.54 -31.58 23.63
N LYS A 285 -26.69 -32.76 24.25
CA LYS A 285 -27.48 -33.87 23.66
C LYS A 285 -28.89 -33.34 23.35
N ALA A 286 -29.36 -33.49 22.11
CA ALA A 286 -30.51 -32.75 21.62
C ALA A 286 -31.83 -33.24 22.25
N GLN A 287 -32.40 -32.45 23.17
CA GLN A 287 -33.67 -32.78 23.81
C GLN A 287 -34.86 -32.62 22.85
N PRO A 288 -35.83 -33.56 22.84
CA PRO A 288 -37.08 -33.37 22.12
C PRO A 288 -37.89 -32.24 22.76
N ARG A 289 -38.42 -31.31 21.96
CA ARG A 289 -39.17 -30.14 22.46
C ARG A 289 -40.52 -30.52 23.06
N GLY A 290 -40.56 -30.67 24.39
CA GLY A 290 -41.77 -30.79 25.19
C GLY A 290 -41.54 -30.41 26.66
N ASN A 291 -42.63 -30.04 27.35
CA ASN A 291 -42.77 -29.96 28.82
C ASN A 291 -42.02 -28.89 29.65
N LEU A 292 -41.36 -27.89 29.05
CA LEU A 292 -40.86 -26.69 29.78
C LEU A 292 -41.97 -25.71 30.26
N ARG A 293 -43.21 -26.17 30.45
CA ARG A 293 -44.38 -25.32 30.75
C ARG A 293 -44.89 -25.40 32.19
N GLU A 294 -44.30 -26.27 33.01
CA GLU A 294 -44.83 -26.59 34.35
C GLU A 294 -44.01 -26.00 35.51
N GLU A 295 -42.70 -25.75 35.34
CA GLU A 295 -41.87 -25.13 36.39
C GLU A 295 -42.11 -23.61 36.52
N GLU A 296 -42.51 -22.93 35.45
CA GLU A 296 -42.72 -21.46 35.44
C GLU A 296 -43.96 -21.04 36.27
N GLU A 297 -44.90 -21.96 36.54
CA GLU A 297 -46.09 -21.68 37.36
C GLU A 297 -45.82 -21.75 38.87
N ALA A 298 -44.81 -22.50 39.30
CA ALA A 298 -44.54 -22.76 40.73
C ALA A 298 -44.11 -21.48 41.49
N ALA A 299 -43.34 -20.60 40.86
CA ALA A 299 -42.75 -19.42 41.50
C ALA A 299 -43.74 -18.27 41.77
N ARG A 300 -44.97 -18.30 41.24
CA ARG A 300 -45.91 -17.15 41.26
C ARG A 300 -46.84 -17.08 42.48
N ARG A 301 -46.68 -17.91 43.51
CA ARG A 301 -47.53 -17.90 44.73
C ARG A 301 -46.70 -17.70 46.01
N GLY A 302 -46.65 -16.48 46.57
CA GLY A 302 -46.11 -16.34 47.94
C GLY A 302 -45.77 -14.98 48.56
N GLY A 303 -46.15 -13.82 48.02
CA GLY A 303 -45.81 -12.53 48.66
C GLY A 303 -46.78 -12.07 49.76
N LYS A 304 -46.29 -11.69 50.96
CA LYS A 304 -47.04 -10.82 51.91
C LYS A 304 -46.22 -10.17 53.07
N PHE A 305 -46.14 -8.84 52.99
CA PHE A 305 -45.99 -7.81 54.05
C PHE A 305 -45.82 -8.17 55.54
N ARG A 306 -44.88 -7.46 56.19
CA ARG A 306 -45.18 -6.62 57.37
C ARG A 306 -44.34 -5.31 57.37
N LYS A 307 -44.42 -4.47 58.41
CA LYS A 307 -44.30 -2.99 58.32
C LYS A 307 -43.57 -2.34 59.51
N GLY A 308 -42.79 -1.28 59.24
CA GLY A 308 -42.21 -0.32 60.21
C GLY A 308 -40.74 -0.62 60.54
N ASP A 309 -39.85 0.36 60.72
CA ASP A 309 -39.99 1.83 60.64
C ASP A 309 -38.63 2.49 60.24
N ASP A 310 -38.50 3.81 60.44
CA ASP A 310 -37.30 4.68 60.35
C ASP A 310 -36.89 5.37 59.01
N SER A 311 -37.07 6.70 59.03
CA SER A 311 -36.20 7.77 58.49
C SER A 311 -35.79 7.86 57.00
N ALA A 312 -36.71 8.41 56.21
CA ALA A 312 -36.52 9.59 55.35
C ALA A 312 -35.66 9.56 54.04
N SER A 313 -36.34 9.94 52.93
CA SER A 313 -35.81 10.60 51.71
C SER A 313 -34.78 9.80 50.86
N GLN A 314 -35.15 8.79 50.06
CA GLN A 314 -35.96 8.88 48.82
C GLN A 314 -35.37 9.87 47.79
N GLY A 315 -34.94 9.50 46.58
CA GLY A 315 -34.74 8.20 45.90
C GLY A 315 -33.96 8.45 44.58
N GLY A 316 -33.45 7.50 43.78
CA GLY A 316 -33.68 6.06 43.66
C GLY A 316 -33.96 5.71 42.18
N MET A 317 -32.95 5.55 41.32
CA MET A 317 -32.29 4.27 40.91
C MET A 317 -33.04 3.40 39.87
N GLY A 318 -32.30 2.88 38.87
CA GLY A 318 -32.61 1.60 38.19
C GLY A 318 -32.92 1.64 36.68
N GLY A 319 -32.39 0.67 35.92
CA GLY A 319 -32.71 0.41 34.50
C GLY A 319 -33.83 -0.64 34.30
N GLY A 320 -34.00 -1.28 33.15
CA GLY A 320 -33.27 -1.12 31.88
C GLY A 320 -33.82 -1.95 30.70
N GLN A 321 -33.72 -1.37 29.49
CA GLN A 321 -33.55 -1.96 28.15
C GLN A 321 -34.41 -3.14 27.64
N MET A 322 -35.47 -2.83 26.87
CA MET A 322 -35.99 -3.57 25.68
C MET A 322 -36.96 -2.65 24.87
N GLY A 323 -37.31 -2.89 23.59
CA GLY A 323 -36.75 -3.86 22.63
C GLY A 323 -37.56 -4.00 21.31
N ALA A 324 -37.00 -3.51 20.19
CA ALA A 324 -37.37 -3.76 18.77
C ALA A 324 -38.75 -3.30 18.20
N ALA A 325 -38.77 -3.17 16.86
CA ALA A 325 -39.91 -3.05 15.93
C ALA A 325 -40.85 -1.82 15.98
N GLY A 326 -40.68 -0.93 14.98
CA GLY A 326 -41.78 -0.45 14.12
C GLY A 326 -42.94 0.36 14.72
N GLY A 327 -42.84 1.69 14.63
CA GLY A 327 -44.02 2.56 14.72
C GLY A 327 -43.79 3.92 15.37
N MET A 328 -43.59 4.97 14.56
CA MET A 328 -43.75 6.34 15.05
C MET A 328 -45.25 6.53 15.37
N THR A 329 -45.58 6.63 16.66
CA THR A 329 -46.99 6.71 17.09
C THR A 329 -47.64 8.03 16.65
N PRO A 330 -48.98 8.10 16.54
CA PRO A 330 -49.68 9.35 16.19
C PRO A 330 -49.33 10.55 17.08
N GLN A 331 -48.87 10.31 18.31
CA GLN A 331 -48.47 11.34 19.28
C GLN A 331 -47.11 11.97 18.93
N VAL A 332 -46.15 11.20 18.39
CA VAL A 332 -44.86 11.75 17.92
C VAL A 332 -45.07 12.56 16.64
N MET A 333 -45.96 12.09 15.75
CA MET A 333 -46.44 12.86 14.60
C MET A 333 -47.08 14.21 15.02
N ALA A 334 -47.86 14.23 16.11
CA ALA A 334 -48.42 15.46 16.65
C ALA A 334 -47.35 16.45 17.14
N GLN A 335 -46.32 15.99 17.87
CA GLN A 335 -45.19 16.85 18.28
C GLN A 335 -44.40 17.40 17.09
N TYR A 336 -44.22 16.60 16.03
CA TYR A 336 -43.57 17.04 14.79
C TYR A 336 -44.35 18.17 14.10
N PHE A 337 -45.67 18.03 13.95
CA PHE A 337 -46.54 19.10 13.44
C PHE A 337 -46.51 20.35 14.32
N GLN A 338 -46.49 20.20 15.63
CA GLN A 338 -46.46 21.32 16.58
C GLN A 338 -45.15 22.13 16.48
N ARG A 339 -44.01 21.48 16.24
CA ARG A 339 -42.71 22.14 16.05
C ARG A 339 -42.60 22.85 14.69
N MET A 340 -43.18 22.28 13.63
CA MET A 340 -43.33 22.96 12.32
C MET A 340 -44.17 24.24 12.44
N GLN A 341 -45.24 24.22 13.25
CA GLN A 341 -46.10 25.38 13.46
C GLN A 341 -45.34 26.58 14.08
N GLN A 342 -44.39 26.31 14.98
CA GLN A 342 -43.54 27.34 15.58
C GLN A 342 -42.50 27.90 14.59
N ALA A 343 -41.90 27.05 13.75
CA ALA A 343 -40.98 27.50 12.70
C ALA A 343 -41.67 28.45 11.69
N PHE A 344 -42.92 28.14 11.32
CA PHE A 344 -43.71 28.97 10.41
C PHE A 344 -44.05 30.35 11.00
N ALA A 345 -44.36 30.41 12.30
CA ALA A 345 -44.65 31.67 13.01
C ALA A 345 -43.44 32.61 13.07
N MET A 346 -42.22 32.09 13.28
CA MET A 346 -41.02 32.92 13.37
C MET A 346 -40.57 33.46 12.00
N MET A 347 -40.72 32.69 10.92
CA MET A 347 -40.48 33.16 9.56
C MET A 347 -41.45 34.30 9.16
N GLN A 348 -42.71 34.22 9.60
CA GLN A 348 -43.70 35.28 9.40
C GLN A 348 -43.31 36.60 10.10
N GLN A 349 -42.60 36.53 11.23
CA GLN A 349 -42.14 37.71 11.97
C GLN A 349 -40.98 38.42 11.28
N GLN A 350 -40.01 37.69 10.69
CA GLN A 350 -38.84 38.30 10.08
C GLN A 350 -39.16 39.01 8.75
N MET A 351 -40.11 38.49 7.97
CA MET A 351 -40.56 39.13 6.72
C MET A 351 -41.39 40.42 6.96
N ALA A 352 -41.81 40.69 8.20
CA ALA A 352 -42.63 41.85 8.55
C ALA A 352 -41.84 43.17 8.71
N MET A 353 -40.49 43.15 8.75
CA MET A 353 -39.69 44.36 9.01
C MET A 353 -39.45 45.29 7.81
N SER A 354 -39.80 44.86 6.58
CA SER A 354 -39.97 45.75 5.40
C SER A 354 -38.67 46.41 4.86
N ARG A 355 -38.61 47.08 3.69
CA ARG A 355 -39.64 47.37 2.66
C ARG A 355 -39.01 47.67 1.28
N GLY A 356 -39.73 47.33 0.20
CA GLY A 356 -39.88 48.26 -0.93
C GLY A 356 -39.03 48.04 -2.19
N MET A 357 -39.43 47.08 -3.04
CA MET A 357 -39.49 47.23 -4.51
C MET A 357 -40.69 46.41 -5.07
N PRO A 358 -41.20 46.66 -6.30
CA PRO A 358 -42.49 46.14 -6.77
C PRO A 358 -42.48 44.69 -7.29
N MET A 359 -43.67 44.07 -7.41
CA MET A 359 -43.86 42.67 -7.85
C MET A 359 -44.75 42.53 -9.09
N ASN A 360 -44.62 41.40 -9.79
CA ASN A 360 -45.16 41.11 -11.12
C ASN A 360 -46.55 40.40 -11.08
N PRO A 361 -47.54 40.70 -11.94
CA PRO A 361 -48.93 40.24 -11.76
C PRO A 361 -49.18 38.73 -11.76
N ALA A 362 -48.30 37.92 -12.36
CA ALA A 362 -48.42 36.46 -12.30
C ALA A 362 -48.50 35.94 -10.85
N MET A 363 -47.75 36.57 -9.94
CA MET A 363 -47.70 36.22 -8.51
C MET A 363 -48.95 36.67 -7.73
N MET A 364 -49.85 37.45 -8.35
CA MET A 364 -51.10 37.91 -7.73
C MET A 364 -52.26 36.94 -8.02
N GLN A 365 -52.37 36.45 -9.26
CA GLN A 365 -53.20 35.27 -9.55
C GLN A 365 -52.67 34.08 -8.73
N GLN A 366 -51.34 33.94 -8.67
CA GLN A 366 -50.66 33.02 -7.78
C GLN A 366 -50.66 33.46 -6.28
N MET A 367 -51.72 34.10 -5.79
CA MET A 367 -51.97 34.23 -4.34
C MET A 367 -53.42 33.88 -3.94
N MET A 368 -54.40 34.15 -4.81
CA MET A 368 -55.82 34.15 -4.45
C MET A 368 -56.38 32.78 -4.01
N GLN A 369 -56.10 31.70 -4.75
CA GLN A 369 -56.64 30.37 -4.43
C GLN A 369 -55.98 29.70 -3.19
N MET A 370 -54.87 30.21 -2.64
CA MET A 370 -54.27 29.67 -1.39
C MET A 370 -55.07 30.16 -0.19
N GLN A 371 -55.46 31.43 -0.22
CA GLN A 371 -56.37 32.04 0.77
C GLN A 371 -57.71 31.28 0.82
N GLN A 372 -58.21 30.84 -0.34
CA GLN A 372 -59.42 30.04 -0.47
C GLN A 372 -59.27 28.62 0.15
N MET A 373 -58.12 27.96 -0.06
CA MET A 373 -57.81 26.67 0.58
C MET A 373 -57.62 26.80 2.10
N GLN A 374 -56.98 27.90 2.55
CA GLN A 374 -56.72 28.19 3.96
C GLN A 374 -58.01 28.46 4.74
N GLN A 375 -58.98 29.17 4.15
CA GLN A 375 -60.30 29.41 4.78
C GLN A 375 -61.07 28.11 5.05
N MET A 376 -61.07 27.16 4.11
CA MET A 376 -61.76 25.87 4.28
C MET A 376 -61.18 25.05 5.46
N GLN A 377 -59.85 25.07 5.63
CA GLN A 377 -59.21 24.37 6.74
C GLN A 377 -59.48 25.04 8.10
N GLN A 378 -59.52 26.38 8.14
CA GLN A 378 -59.75 27.13 9.38
C GLN A 378 -61.13 26.87 9.99
N GLN A 379 -62.16 26.63 9.16
CA GLN A 379 -63.53 26.38 9.60
C GLN A 379 -63.70 25.04 10.35
N MET A 380 -62.77 24.09 10.19
CA MET A 380 -62.79 22.77 10.84
C MET A 380 -62.10 22.71 12.22
N MET A 381 -61.40 23.77 12.63
CA MET A 381 -60.69 23.86 13.92
C MET A 381 -61.43 24.70 14.98
N GLY A 382 -62.66 25.14 14.68
CA GLY A 382 -63.37 26.19 15.42
C GLY A 382 -64.22 25.77 16.62
N ARG A 383 -63.86 24.75 17.41
CA ARG A 383 -64.54 24.44 18.68
C ARG A 383 -63.66 23.65 19.66
N GLY A 384 -63.84 23.89 20.96
CA GLY A 384 -63.16 23.13 22.03
C GLY A 384 -63.72 21.70 22.20
N GLY A 385 -63.15 20.87 23.07
CA GLY A 385 -62.04 21.12 23.97
C GLY A 385 -62.17 20.29 25.25
N GLY A 386 -61.11 19.56 25.62
CA GLY A 386 -61.07 18.67 26.78
C GLY A 386 -61.81 17.33 26.59
N GLY A 387 -61.41 16.32 27.37
CA GLY A 387 -62.12 15.04 27.49
C GLY A 387 -61.60 13.91 26.61
N ASN A 388 -61.41 12.74 27.23
CA ASN A 388 -61.00 11.49 26.60
C ASN A 388 -62.14 10.90 25.76
N GLY A 389 -61.86 10.34 24.58
CA GLY A 389 -62.88 9.69 23.74
C GLY A 389 -62.30 8.85 22.61
N GLN A 390 -62.47 7.53 22.67
CA GLN A 390 -62.19 6.61 21.56
C GLN A 390 -63.38 6.56 20.58
N ASN A 391 -63.14 6.01 19.38
CA ASN A 391 -64.07 5.80 18.27
C ASN A 391 -64.57 7.06 17.52
N MET A 392 -63.82 7.43 16.46
CA MET A 392 -64.40 7.92 15.20
C MET A 392 -63.70 7.25 14.00
N MET A 393 -64.00 5.97 13.77
CA MET A 393 -63.91 5.36 12.44
C MET A 393 -65.33 5.16 11.91
N GLY A 394 -65.60 5.59 10.68
CA GLY A 394 -66.87 5.33 10.00
C GLY A 394 -67.67 6.56 9.58
N ASN A 395 -67.14 7.35 8.64
CA ASN A 395 -67.93 7.97 7.55
C ASN A 395 -67.02 8.77 6.59
N MET A 396 -66.57 8.12 5.52
CA MET A 396 -66.08 8.81 4.31
C MET A 396 -66.56 8.01 3.10
N THR A 397 -67.44 8.62 2.29
CA THR A 397 -68.26 7.91 1.30
C THR A 397 -67.57 7.74 -0.05
N PRO A 398 -67.87 6.67 -0.83
CA PRO A 398 -67.21 6.40 -2.12
C PRO A 398 -67.22 7.56 -3.13
N GLN A 399 -68.25 8.42 -3.12
CA GLN A 399 -68.30 9.63 -3.97
C GLN A 399 -67.10 10.57 -3.76
N MET A 400 -66.56 10.66 -2.53
CA MET A 400 -65.42 11.53 -2.23
C MET A 400 -64.11 10.99 -2.85
N MET A 401 -63.98 9.66 -2.96
CA MET A 401 -62.89 9.01 -3.67
C MET A 401 -63.05 9.16 -5.20
N GLN A 402 -64.28 9.08 -5.71
CA GLN A 402 -64.58 9.27 -7.13
C GLN A 402 -64.29 10.71 -7.61
N GLN A 403 -64.63 11.73 -6.80
CA GLN A 403 -64.31 13.12 -7.13
C GLN A 403 -62.80 13.35 -7.18
N MET A 404 -62.02 12.78 -6.26
CA MET A 404 -60.55 12.85 -6.30
C MET A 404 -59.97 12.12 -7.53
N GLN A 405 -60.63 11.07 -8.03
CA GLN A 405 -60.26 10.41 -9.28
C GLN A 405 -60.66 11.22 -10.53
N GLN A 406 -61.65 12.11 -10.44
CA GLN A 406 -62.11 12.98 -11.54
C GLN A 406 -61.34 14.30 -11.60
N MET A 407 -60.98 14.86 -10.42
CA MET A 407 -59.78 15.68 -10.20
C MET A 407 -58.48 14.89 -10.44
N GLN A 408 -58.56 13.68 -11.04
CA GLN A 408 -57.48 12.92 -11.66
C GLN A 408 -57.79 12.34 -13.08
N GLN A 409 -58.76 12.91 -13.82
CA GLN A 409 -58.87 12.81 -15.31
C GLN A 409 -59.22 14.17 -16.03
N GLN A 410 -58.22 15.03 -16.37
CA GLN A 410 -58.31 16.36 -17.06
C GLN A 410 -56.93 17.03 -17.39
N MET A 411 -55.99 17.22 -16.43
CA MET A 411 -54.71 17.98 -16.59
C MET A 411 -53.80 17.47 -17.70
N GLN A 412 -53.98 16.20 -18.06
CA GLN A 412 -53.19 15.53 -19.08
C GLN A 412 -53.76 15.71 -20.50
N GLN A 413 -54.80 16.54 -20.66
CA GLN A 413 -55.40 16.86 -21.97
C GLN A 413 -54.83 18.12 -22.63
N GLN A 414 -54.00 18.93 -21.96
CA GLN A 414 -53.25 20.01 -22.60
C GLN A 414 -51.92 19.51 -23.21
N MET A 415 -52.02 18.58 -24.17
CA MET A 415 -50.98 18.36 -25.18
C MET A 415 -51.30 19.22 -26.42
N GLY A 416 -50.31 19.92 -26.98
CA GLY A 416 -50.47 20.67 -28.24
C GLY A 416 -49.22 21.44 -28.66
N PRO A 417 -48.63 21.21 -29.86
CA PRO A 417 -47.33 21.79 -30.23
C PRO A 417 -47.34 22.77 -31.43
N GLN A 418 -46.18 23.38 -31.65
CA GLN A 418 -45.64 23.88 -32.94
C GLN A 418 -46.04 25.31 -33.41
N MET A 419 -45.17 25.87 -34.28
CA MET A 419 -45.11 27.26 -34.81
C MET A 419 -44.63 28.35 -33.82
N GLY A 420 -43.91 29.40 -34.23
CA GLY A 420 -43.22 29.58 -35.51
C GLY A 420 -42.85 31.04 -35.90
N GLN A 421 -41.58 31.27 -36.25
CA GLN A 421 -41.03 32.37 -37.07
C GLN A 421 -41.10 33.86 -36.60
N GLN A 422 -40.10 34.62 -37.07
CA GLN A 422 -40.03 36.10 -37.26
C GLN A 422 -40.04 37.06 -36.04
N GLY A 423 -39.05 37.96 -36.00
CA GLY A 423 -39.37 39.40 -36.15
C GLY A 423 -38.85 40.41 -35.10
N GLY A 424 -37.78 41.14 -35.45
CA GLY A 424 -37.71 42.60 -35.28
C GLY A 424 -37.24 43.21 -33.95
N SER A 425 -36.13 43.96 -34.00
CA SER A 425 -35.89 45.15 -33.16
C SER A 425 -36.78 46.32 -33.65
N PRO A 426 -37.18 47.28 -32.79
CA PRO A 426 -36.29 48.39 -32.36
C PRO A 426 -36.42 48.76 -30.86
N GLY A 427 -35.63 49.65 -30.26
CA GLY A 427 -34.51 50.48 -30.76
C GLY A 427 -33.90 51.34 -29.63
N GLY A 428 -32.85 52.14 -29.94
CA GLY A 428 -32.20 53.09 -29.01
C GLY A 428 -33.03 54.37 -28.74
N PRO A 429 -32.46 55.42 -28.10
CA PRO A 429 -31.11 56.01 -28.32
C PRO A 429 -30.29 56.16 -27.01
N SER A 430 -29.08 56.74 -26.88
CA SER A 430 -28.03 57.37 -27.74
C SER A 430 -26.69 57.30 -26.93
N GLY A 431 -25.45 57.27 -27.44
CA GLY A 431 -24.81 57.98 -28.56
C GLY A 431 -24.06 59.24 -28.04
N GLY A 432 -22.81 59.60 -28.38
CA GLY A 432 -21.73 59.07 -29.24
C GLY A 432 -20.38 59.74 -28.80
N PHE A 433 -19.18 59.42 -29.30
CA PHE A 433 -18.68 59.61 -30.68
C PHE A 433 -17.33 58.88 -30.93
N SER A 434 -16.95 58.72 -32.21
CA SER A 434 -15.60 58.35 -32.71
C SER A 434 -15.22 59.30 -33.88
N PRO A 435 -14.09 59.12 -34.62
CA PRO A 435 -14.21 58.44 -35.94
C PRO A 435 -12.95 57.79 -36.61
N GLN A 436 -13.15 56.61 -37.26
CA GLN A 436 -12.74 56.25 -38.65
C GLN A 436 -11.23 56.07 -39.03
N GLN A 437 -10.78 55.38 -40.13
CA GLN A 437 -11.31 54.61 -41.31
C GLN A 437 -10.11 53.80 -41.94
N GLN A 438 -10.09 52.88 -42.94
CA GLN A 438 -10.96 52.00 -43.80
C GLN A 438 -9.97 51.06 -44.61
N MET A 439 -10.24 50.02 -45.43
CA MET A 439 -11.42 49.25 -45.90
C MET A 439 -11.27 47.74 -45.50
N PHE A 440 -11.11 46.64 -46.29
CA PHE A 440 -11.28 46.26 -47.73
C PHE A 440 -11.40 44.70 -47.83
N ASP A 441 -12.12 44.16 -48.83
CA ASP A 441 -12.14 42.75 -49.33
C ASP A 441 -12.59 42.76 -50.82
N PRO A 442 -12.16 41.84 -51.72
CA PRO A 442 -13.16 40.94 -52.35
C PRO A 442 -12.68 39.54 -52.86
N SER A 443 -13.13 38.48 -52.18
CA SER A 443 -13.94 37.34 -52.73
C SER A 443 -13.52 36.41 -53.91
N GLN A 444 -13.97 35.13 -53.80
CA GLN A 444 -14.50 34.18 -54.83
C GLN A 444 -13.65 33.07 -55.53
N GLY A 445 -14.23 31.84 -55.53
CA GLY A 445 -14.04 30.74 -56.51
C GLY A 445 -13.03 29.64 -56.14
N GLY A 446 -13.27 28.33 -56.32
CA GLY A 446 -14.47 27.57 -56.73
C GLY A 446 -14.21 26.04 -56.81
N GLN A 447 -15.27 25.21 -56.75
CA GLN A 447 -15.27 23.73 -56.93
C GLN A 447 -15.97 23.37 -58.27
N PRO A 448 -15.76 22.19 -58.94
CA PRO A 448 -16.24 20.87 -58.41
C PRO A 448 -15.62 19.54 -58.98
N GLN A 449 -16.10 18.38 -58.46
CA GLN A 449 -16.28 17.05 -59.15
C GLN A 449 -15.05 16.26 -59.69
N GLN A 450 -15.10 14.93 -59.98
CA GLN A 450 -15.79 13.74 -59.40
C GLN A 450 -15.21 12.43 -60.02
N GLY A 451 -15.39 11.26 -59.34
CA GLY A 451 -15.66 9.97 -60.02
C GLY A 451 -14.58 8.87 -60.05
N HIS A 452 -14.92 7.69 -59.47
CA HIS A 452 -14.51 6.28 -59.75
C HIS A 452 -13.01 5.90 -59.98
N GLY A 453 -12.52 4.69 -59.67
CA GLY A 453 -13.13 3.49 -59.07
C GLY A 453 -12.63 2.19 -59.72
N GLY A 454 -12.24 1.16 -58.95
CA GLY A 454 -11.92 -0.18 -59.50
C GLY A 454 -11.08 -1.10 -58.60
N SER A 455 -11.53 -2.35 -58.43
CA SER A 455 -10.79 -3.43 -57.76
C SER A 455 -10.16 -4.39 -58.76
N ARG A 456 -9.00 -5.02 -58.44
CA ARG A 456 -8.55 -6.28 -59.06
C ARG A 456 -7.56 -7.06 -58.19
N ARG A 457 -7.26 -8.31 -58.60
CA ARG A 457 -6.80 -9.41 -57.74
C ARG A 457 -5.84 -10.36 -58.48
N GLY A 458 -4.76 -10.76 -57.81
CA GLY A 458 -3.75 -11.78 -58.22
C GLY A 458 -2.62 -11.76 -57.18
N GLY A 459 -1.90 -12.85 -56.85
CA GLY A 459 -1.78 -14.17 -57.50
C GLY A 459 -0.62 -14.20 -58.49
N SER A 460 0.37 -15.11 -58.42
CA SER A 460 0.45 -16.35 -57.63
C SER A 460 1.89 -16.93 -57.54
N THR A 461 2.12 -17.81 -56.56
CA THR A 461 3.08 -18.95 -56.55
C THR A 461 4.60 -18.73 -56.56
N GLY A 462 5.28 -19.43 -55.63
CA GLY A 462 6.70 -19.75 -55.63
C GLY A 462 7.05 -20.67 -54.45
N SER A 463 7.14 -21.98 -54.66
CA SER A 463 7.28 -23.00 -53.60
C SER A 463 8.56 -23.82 -53.75
N GLY A 464 9.16 -24.24 -52.63
CA GLY A 464 10.00 -25.45 -52.60
C GLY A 464 11.13 -25.49 -51.56
N GLY A 465 11.24 -26.63 -50.86
CA GLY A 465 12.48 -27.07 -50.20
C GLY A 465 12.62 -26.77 -48.70
N GLY A 466 12.14 -27.69 -47.85
CA GLY A 466 12.50 -27.73 -46.43
C GLY A 466 13.59 -28.77 -46.16
N ARG A 467 14.38 -28.59 -45.08
CA ARG A 467 15.25 -29.64 -44.54
C ARG A 467 15.67 -29.35 -43.09
N ASP A 468 15.00 -29.97 -42.13
CA ASP A 468 15.45 -30.01 -40.73
C ASP A 468 16.61 -31.00 -40.55
N GLN A 469 17.60 -30.67 -39.71
CA GLN A 469 18.06 -31.56 -38.62
C GLN A 469 19.16 -30.93 -37.74
N TYR A 470 18.89 -30.90 -36.43
CA TYR A 470 19.83 -30.75 -35.30
C TYR A 470 20.64 -29.42 -35.20
N ASN A 471 21.00 -28.92 -34.01
CA ASN A 471 20.93 -29.53 -32.68
C ASN A 471 20.72 -28.50 -31.54
N GLN A 472 20.20 -29.00 -30.40
CA GLN A 472 20.34 -28.50 -29.01
C GLN A 472 20.14 -27.00 -28.71
N GLY A 473 19.18 -26.71 -27.82
CA GLY A 473 18.95 -25.37 -27.29
C GLY A 473 19.70 -25.07 -25.99
N ALA A 474 19.64 -23.81 -25.57
CA ALA A 474 19.96 -23.35 -24.22
C ALA A 474 18.82 -22.46 -23.74
N TYR A 475 18.35 -22.67 -22.50
CA TYR A 475 17.40 -21.75 -21.87
C TYR A 475 18.18 -20.53 -21.38
N ALA A 476 17.95 -19.38 -22.00
CA ALA A 476 18.49 -18.12 -21.54
C ALA A 476 17.52 -17.51 -20.51
N MET A 477 17.88 -17.58 -19.22
CA MET A 477 17.18 -16.82 -18.19
C MET A 477 17.40 -15.32 -18.45
N GLY A 478 16.31 -14.55 -18.52
CA GLY A 478 16.37 -13.12 -18.82
C GLY A 478 16.64 -12.27 -17.59
N GLY A 479 17.72 -11.49 -17.61
CA GLY A 479 17.82 -10.28 -16.80
C GLY A 479 17.17 -9.10 -17.54
N GLY A 480 16.57 -8.16 -16.80
CA GLY A 480 15.96 -6.96 -17.38
C GLY A 480 15.20 -6.15 -16.34
N GLY A 481 15.77 -5.00 -15.94
CA GLY A 481 15.30 -4.22 -14.80
C GLY A 481 15.76 -4.79 -13.45
N ALA A 482 16.02 -3.91 -12.49
CA ALA A 482 15.90 -4.27 -11.08
C ALA A 482 14.41 -4.11 -10.73
N PRO A 483 13.75 -5.13 -10.16
CA PRO A 483 12.31 -5.08 -9.91
C PRO A 483 11.96 -3.95 -8.94
N THR A 484 10.75 -3.40 -9.02
CA THR A 484 10.18 -2.82 -7.81
C THR A 484 9.77 -3.99 -6.92
N SER A 485 10.06 -3.93 -5.61
CA SER A 485 10.00 -5.04 -4.65
C SER A 485 8.71 -5.87 -4.66
N TRP A 486 7.62 -5.27 -5.15
CA TRP A 486 6.34 -5.89 -5.42
C TRP A 486 6.27 -6.92 -6.54
N GLU A 487 7.15 -6.89 -7.54
CA GLU A 487 6.96 -7.72 -8.74
C GLU A 487 7.02 -9.23 -8.43
N GLY A 488 7.94 -9.69 -7.56
CA GLY A 488 8.07 -11.11 -7.18
C GLY A 488 7.11 -11.63 -6.10
N MET A 489 6.10 -10.85 -5.70
CA MET A 489 5.11 -11.23 -4.67
C MET A 489 3.84 -11.89 -5.20
N TYR A 490 3.49 -11.66 -6.47
CA TYR A 490 2.14 -11.93 -6.98
C TYR A 490 2.05 -13.09 -7.97
N ASP A 491 3.17 -13.74 -8.30
CA ASP A 491 3.24 -14.83 -9.29
C ASP A 491 2.26 -15.98 -8.97
N ASP A 492 1.95 -16.17 -7.69
CA ASP A 492 1.15 -17.29 -7.16
C ASP A 492 -0.34 -16.97 -6.89
N VAL A 493 -0.87 -15.82 -7.34
CA VAL A 493 -2.32 -15.52 -7.18
C VAL A 493 -3.16 -16.35 -8.17
N PRO A 494 -4.01 -17.31 -7.73
CA PRO A 494 -4.64 -18.26 -8.66
C PRO A 494 -5.70 -17.61 -9.56
N GLN A 495 -5.40 -17.46 -10.85
CA GLN A 495 -6.37 -16.95 -11.83
C GLN A 495 -7.50 -17.98 -12.08
N PRO A 496 -8.78 -17.53 -12.22
CA PRO A 496 -9.90 -18.40 -12.52
C PRO A 496 -9.83 -18.93 -13.97
N ASN A 497 -9.22 -20.10 -14.14
CA ASN A 497 -8.83 -20.66 -15.43
C ASN A 497 -10.02 -21.01 -16.35
N MET A 498 -10.28 -20.15 -17.36
CA MET A 498 -11.16 -20.46 -18.48
C MET A 498 -10.37 -21.08 -19.64
N ASN A 499 -10.39 -22.42 -19.76
CA ASN A 499 -9.77 -23.12 -20.89
C ASN A 499 -10.82 -23.76 -21.83
N PRO A 500 -10.90 -23.37 -23.12
CA PRO A 500 -11.73 -24.05 -24.12
C PRO A 500 -11.22 -25.48 -24.41
N GLY A 501 -12.11 -26.47 -24.38
CA GLY A 501 -11.70 -27.88 -24.35
C GLY A 501 -11.42 -28.55 -25.72
N GLY A 502 -10.41 -29.43 -25.73
CA GLY A 502 -10.21 -30.49 -26.74
C GLY A 502 -8.75 -30.70 -27.17
N GLY A 503 -8.18 -31.91 -27.19
CA GLY A 503 -8.66 -33.19 -26.64
C GLY A 503 -7.94 -34.42 -27.21
N ARG A 504 -7.66 -35.42 -26.34
CA ARG A 504 -7.02 -36.75 -26.61
C ARG A 504 -5.51 -36.71 -26.94
N GLY A 505 -4.66 -37.65 -26.47
CA GLY A 505 -4.88 -38.67 -25.42
C GLY A 505 -3.90 -39.86 -25.46
N GLY A 506 -3.45 -40.33 -24.28
CA GLY A 506 -2.62 -41.54 -24.09
C GLY A 506 -1.11 -41.39 -24.36
N GLY A 507 -0.20 -42.14 -23.73
CA GLY A 507 -0.37 -43.05 -22.58
C GLY A 507 0.85 -43.96 -22.31
N PHE A 508 1.14 -44.20 -21.01
CA PHE A 508 1.92 -45.32 -20.43
C PHE A 508 3.47 -45.48 -20.64
N ASN A 509 4.22 -45.06 -19.60
CA ASN A 509 4.88 -45.96 -18.60
C ASN A 509 6.30 -46.60 -18.84
N ARG A 510 7.15 -46.45 -17.79
CA ARG A 510 8.18 -47.38 -17.21
C ARG A 510 9.62 -47.56 -17.79
N GLY A 511 10.61 -47.06 -17.02
CA GLY A 511 11.93 -47.67 -16.70
C GLY A 511 13.04 -47.71 -17.78
N GLY A 512 14.35 -47.86 -17.47
CA GLY A 512 15.07 -47.80 -16.18
C GLY A 512 16.50 -48.44 -16.20
N HIS A 513 17.36 -48.06 -15.23
CA HIS A 513 18.60 -48.75 -14.72
C HIS A 513 20.00 -48.65 -15.41
N ARG A 514 20.96 -48.10 -14.63
CA ARG A 514 22.37 -48.55 -14.29
C ARG A 514 23.60 -48.48 -15.24
N GLY A 515 24.68 -47.86 -14.70
CA GLY A 515 26.12 -48.29 -14.77
C GLY A 515 27.03 -47.63 -15.84
N GLY A 516 28.35 -47.43 -15.64
CA GLY A 516 29.22 -47.49 -14.43
C GLY A 516 30.74 -47.74 -14.70
N HIS A 517 31.66 -46.98 -14.07
CA HIS A 517 33.14 -47.15 -13.99
C HIS A 517 33.99 -46.98 -15.29
N GLN A 518 35.33 -46.69 -15.33
CA GLN A 518 36.34 -46.04 -14.43
C GLN A 518 37.74 -45.99 -15.15
N GLY A 519 38.68 -45.07 -14.85
CA GLY A 519 40.11 -45.17 -15.30
C GLY A 519 40.99 -43.90 -15.39
N SER A 520 42.32 -44.03 -15.17
CA SER A 520 43.45 -43.05 -15.26
C SER A 520 44.81 -43.85 -15.27
N PRO A 521 46.08 -43.32 -15.29
CA PRO A 521 46.63 -41.94 -15.14
C PRO A 521 47.92 -41.52 -15.98
N ASP A 522 48.48 -40.33 -15.67
CA ASP A 522 49.93 -39.93 -15.63
C ASP A 522 50.78 -39.43 -16.86
N PRO A 523 51.94 -38.70 -16.67
CA PRO A 523 52.30 -37.50 -17.48
C PRO A 523 53.81 -37.36 -17.90
N ALA A 524 54.30 -36.15 -18.33
CA ALA A 524 55.58 -35.49 -17.93
C ALA A 524 56.04 -34.23 -18.78
N HIS A 525 57.12 -33.56 -18.30
CA HIS A 525 58.10 -32.63 -18.96
C HIS A 525 57.92 -31.08 -18.94
N ALA A 526 59.04 -30.36 -18.66
CA ALA A 526 59.24 -28.90 -18.71
C ALA A 526 60.74 -28.48 -18.71
N PRO A 527 61.14 -27.27 -19.19
CA PRO A 527 62.52 -26.71 -19.07
C PRO A 527 62.65 -25.34 -18.31
N PRO A 528 63.87 -24.84 -17.98
CA PRO A 528 64.12 -23.84 -16.92
C PRO A 528 64.59 -22.42 -17.37
N ALA A 529 65.07 -21.58 -16.43
CA ALA A 529 65.29 -20.12 -16.60
C ALA A 529 66.62 -19.55 -16.02
N ASN A 530 67.11 -18.41 -16.56
CA ASN A 530 67.88 -17.35 -15.87
C ASN A 530 68.24 -16.15 -16.80
N ALA A 531 68.86 -15.08 -16.25
CA ALA A 531 69.49 -13.88 -16.89
C ALA A 531 68.68 -12.53 -16.90
N PRO A 532 69.33 -11.33 -16.90
CA PRO A 532 68.84 -10.19 -16.07
C PRO A 532 68.86 -8.74 -16.70
N THR A 533 68.65 -7.73 -15.81
CA THR A 533 68.84 -6.25 -15.90
C THR A 533 67.81 -5.34 -16.59
N GLY A 534 67.72 -4.07 -16.12
CA GLY A 534 66.91 -2.95 -16.68
C GLY A 534 67.79 -1.78 -17.17
N PRO A 535 67.38 -0.48 -17.18
CA PRO A 535 66.18 0.14 -16.56
C PRO A 535 65.46 1.30 -17.34
N LYS A 536 64.42 1.89 -16.71
CA LYS A 536 63.88 3.28 -16.81
C LYS A 536 63.08 3.81 -18.04
N ASN A 537 61.88 4.34 -17.68
CA ASN A 537 61.22 5.60 -18.09
C ASN A 537 60.17 5.68 -19.25
N ALA A 538 58.94 5.94 -18.80
CA ALA A 538 58.01 7.02 -19.21
C ALA A 538 57.22 6.97 -20.55
N GLY A 539 55.89 7.04 -20.42
CA GLY A 539 55.06 7.89 -21.29
C GLY A 539 54.02 7.23 -22.22
N LYS A 540 52.86 6.80 -21.67
CA LYS A 540 51.49 6.98 -22.23
C LYS A 540 50.43 6.23 -21.39
N PRO A 541 49.23 6.80 -21.16
CA PRO A 541 48.09 6.05 -20.63
C PRO A 541 47.40 5.23 -21.74
N GLY A 542 46.90 4.04 -21.40
CA GLY A 542 46.14 3.17 -22.31
C GLY A 542 46.88 1.90 -22.76
N ALA A 543 47.03 0.94 -21.85
CA ALA A 543 47.46 -0.43 -22.20
C ALA A 543 46.81 -1.47 -21.28
N ASN A 544 46.21 -2.49 -21.89
CA ASN A 544 45.44 -3.57 -21.26
C ASN A 544 46.22 -4.31 -20.16
N TYR A 545 45.64 -4.44 -18.96
CA TYR A 545 45.98 -5.53 -18.04
C TYR A 545 45.15 -6.77 -18.36
N ARG A 546 45.74 -7.72 -19.09
CA ARG A 546 45.14 -9.05 -19.33
C ARG A 546 46.10 -10.17 -18.93
N GLY A 547 46.05 -10.53 -17.66
CA GLY A 547 46.74 -11.68 -17.09
C GLY A 547 46.43 -11.77 -15.59
N GLY A 548 46.20 -12.94 -15.00
CA GLY A 548 46.27 -14.28 -15.61
C GLY A 548 46.48 -15.42 -14.62
N GLY A 549 46.29 -15.19 -13.32
CA GLY A 549 46.47 -16.21 -12.29
C GLY A 549 45.30 -17.21 -12.27
N ARG A 550 45.57 -18.47 -12.61
CA ARG A 550 44.62 -19.58 -12.40
C ARG A 550 44.65 -19.98 -10.92
N SER A 551 43.64 -19.58 -10.15
CA SER A 551 43.16 -20.37 -9.01
C SER A 551 41.76 -20.88 -9.34
N SER A 552 41.56 -22.18 -9.28
CA SER A 552 40.33 -22.85 -9.72
C SER A 552 39.34 -23.00 -8.57
N ASN A 553 38.75 -21.89 -8.14
CA ASN A 553 37.50 -21.85 -7.39
C ASN A 553 36.74 -20.58 -7.81
N ARG A 554 35.77 -20.71 -8.73
CA ARG A 554 34.80 -19.64 -9.00
C ARG A 554 33.67 -19.77 -8.00
N GLY A 555 33.74 -19.00 -6.92
CA GLY A 555 32.54 -18.62 -6.19
C GLY A 555 31.60 -17.86 -7.14
N PHE A 556 30.31 -18.06 -6.96
CA PHE A 556 29.29 -17.19 -7.55
C PHE A 556 29.42 -15.81 -6.90
N HIS A 557 29.41 -14.73 -7.71
CA HIS A 557 29.52 -13.36 -7.18
C HIS A 557 28.15 -12.69 -7.35
N PRO A 558 27.34 -12.54 -6.28
CA PRO A 558 25.90 -12.24 -6.39
C PRO A 558 25.53 -10.85 -6.93
N TYR A 559 26.51 -10.03 -7.33
CA TYR A 559 26.33 -8.65 -7.82
C TYR A 559 27.12 -8.38 -9.11
N SER A 560 27.34 -9.40 -9.95
CA SER A 560 27.89 -9.21 -11.29
C SER A 560 26.85 -8.55 -12.21
N PRO A 561 27.21 -7.60 -13.10
CA PRO A 561 26.21 -6.88 -13.90
C PRO A 561 25.44 -7.80 -14.85
N LEU A 562 24.11 -7.71 -14.84
CA LEU A 562 23.25 -8.29 -15.87
C LEU A 562 23.29 -7.50 -17.20
N GLY A 563 23.90 -6.31 -17.21
CA GLY A 563 24.14 -5.49 -18.40
C GLY A 563 25.21 -4.41 -18.19
N THR A 564 25.67 -3.85 -19.30
CA THR A 564 26.67 -2.77 -19.42
C THR A 564 25.98 -1.41 -19.29
N ALA A 565 26.00 -0.84 -18.09
CA ALA A 565 25.41 0.48 -17.83
C ALA A 565 26.20 1.61 -18.54
N LEU A 566 25.50 2.47 -19.28
CA LEU A 566 26.08 3.61 -20.00
C LEU A 566 26.38 4.79 -19.06
N ASP A 567 27.60 5.33 -19.16
CA ASP A 567 27.90 6.66 -18.60
C ASP A 567 27.15 7.75 -19.40
N TRP A 568 26.91 8.90 -18.77
CA TRP A 568 25.97 9.94 -19.24
C TRP A 568 26.14 10.40 -20.70
N PRO A 569 27.35 10.60 -21.27
CA PRO A 569 27.48 11.05 -22.66
C PRO A 569 26.83 10.12 -23.68
N ASP A 570 26.86 8.80 -23.43
CA ASP A 570 26.28 7.79 -24.32
C ASP A 570 24.81 7.52 -23.98
N ALA A 571 24.45 7.52 -22.69
CA ALA A 571 23.05 7.49 -22.27
C ALA A 571 22.24 8.68 -22.85
N LYS A 572 22.82 9.88 -22.93
CA LYS A 572 22.17 11.06 -23.55
C LYS A 572 21.96 10.87 -25.06
N GLN A 573 22.90 10.23 -25.78
CA GLN A 573 22.73 9.93 -27.21
C GLN A 573 21.60 8.91 -27.47
N ARG A 574 21.34 8.02 -26.52
CA ARG A 574 20.28 7.00 -26.58
C ARG A 574 18.94 7.44 -25.98
N ALA A 575 18.88 8.62 -25.34
CA ALA A 575 17.73 9.06 -24.56
C ALA A 575 16.39 9.08 -25.33
N ASP A 576 16.42 9.52 -26.59
CA ASP A 576 15.22 9.56 -27.44
C ASP A 576 14.76 8.17 -27.90
N GLN A 577 15.69 7.22 -28.11
CA GLN A 577 15.37 5.82 -28.39
C GLN A 577 14.64 5.19 -27.20
N VAL A 578 15.22 5.30 -25.99
CA VAL A 578 14.58 4.82 -24.74
C VAL A 578 13.21 5.45 -24.55
N ARG A 579 13.06 6.76 -24.79
CA ARG A 579 11.77 7.45 -24.63
C ARG A 579 10.74 6.99 -25.67
N GLU A 580 11.11 6.80 -26.93
CA GLU A 580 10.21 6.25 -27.95
C GLU A 580 9.80 4.80 -27.66
N TRP A 581 10.75 3.98 -27.20
CA TRP A 581 10.55 2.57 -26.92
C TRP A 581 9.71 2.38 -25.63
N GLY A 582 9.94 3.19 -24.61
CA GLY A 582 9.12 3.25 -23.39
C GLY A 582 7.67 3.72 -23.64
N ILE A 583 7.43 4.62 -24.61
CA ILE A 583 6.07 4.96 -25.06
C ILE A 583 5.37 3.73 -25.67
N LYS A 584 6.08 2.91 -26.46
CA LYS A 584 5.52 1.70 -27.08
C LYS A 584 5.22 0.63 -26.03
N GLN A 585 6.12 0.37 -25.09
CA GLN A 585 5.88 -0.52 -23.94
C GLN A 585 4.67 -0.05 -23.11
N LEU A 586 4.60 1.24 -22.74
CA LEU A 586 3.46 1.82 -22.02
C LEU A 586 2.13 1.67 -22.78
N LEU A 587 2.12 1.87 -24.10
CA LEU A 587 0.92 1.69 -24.91
C LEU A 587 0.52 0.21 -25.05
N GLU A 588 1.47 -0.72 -25.06
CA GLU A 588 1.18 -2.17 -25.03
C GLU A 588 0.58 -2.58 -23.68
N ILE A 589 1.17 -2.16 -22.55
CA ILE A 589 0.61 -2.35 -21.20
C ILE A 589 -0.80 -1.76 -21.13
N TRP A 590 -0.99 -0.51 -21.57
CA TRP A 590 -2.29 0.15 -21.64
C TRP A 590 -3.31 -0.68 -22.45
N ASN A 591 -2.94 -1.17 -23.63
CA ASN A 591 -3.84 -1.95 -24.48
C ASN A 591 -4.20 -3.32 -23.88
N LYS A 592 -3.26 -3.98 -23.19
CA LYS A 592 -3.49 -5.23 -22.44
C LYS A 592 -4.36 -5.01 -21.19
N ALA A 593 -4.15 -3.91 -20.45
CA ALA A 593 -4.64 -3.76 -19.08
C ALA A 593 -5.77 -2.74 -18.86
N LYS A 594 -6.06 -1.83 -19.80
CA LYS A 594 -7.12 -0.79 -19.62
C LYS A 594 -8.53 -1.36 -19.42
N GLY A 595 -8.76 -2.61 -19.81
CA GLY A 595 -10.01 -3.35 -19.60
C GLY A 595 -10.05 -4.22 -18.34
N LYS A 596 -9.01 -4.21 -17.49
CA LYS A 596 -9.01 -4.96 -16.23
C LYS A 596 -10.09 -4.44 -15.27
N GLU A 597 -10.84 -5.38 -14.72
CA GLU A 597 -11.99 -5.15 -13.85
C GLU A 597 -12.08 -6.28 -12.83
N ARG A 598 -12.35 -5.92 -11.57
CA ARG A 598 -12.48 -6.87 -10.44
C ARG A 598 -11.17 -7.56 -10.06
N ASP A 599 -10.03 -6.89 -10.27
CA ASP A 599 -8.81 -7.25 -9.54
C ASP A 599 -9.12 -7.19 -8.03
N ALA A 600 -8.53 -8.08 -7.23
CA ALA A 600 -8.72 -8.04 -5.79
C ALA A 600 -8.09 -6.76 -5.23
N MET A 601 -8.75 -6.09 -4.28
CA MET A 601 -8.09 -5.06 -3.49
C MET A 601 -7.07 -5.77 -2.60
N LEU A 602 -5.80 -5.54 -2.92
CA LEU A 602 -4.61 -6.09 -2.26
C LEU A 602 -3.69 -4.92 -1.92
N TRP A 603 -2.82 -5.08 -0.95
CA TRP A 603 -1.91 -3.99 -0.55
C TRP A 603 -0.69 -4.52 0.21
N GLY A 604 0.23 -3.63 0.55
CA GLY A 604 1.16 -3.84 1.66
C GLY A 604 2.23 -2.79 1.75
N ASP A 605 3.23 -3.11 2.56
CA ASP A 605 4.17 -2.18 3.14
C ASP A 605 5.63 -2.50 2.79
N GLU A 606 6.38 -1.46 2.49
CA GLU A 606 7.83 -1.46 2.28
C GLU A 606 8.48 -0.83 3.51
N VAL A 607 9.36 -1.60 4.19
CA VAL A 607 10.08 -1.19 5.41
C VAL A 607 11.57 -1.19 5.15
N GLU A 608 12.19 -0.01 5.26
CA GLU A 608 13.63 0.17 5.07
C GLU A 608 14.37 0.25 6.42
N TYR A 609 15.49 -0.47 6.54
CA TYR A 609 16.34 -0.57 7.72
C TYR A 609 17.73 -0.01 7.44
N LEU A 610 18.36 0.58 8.47
CA LEU A 610 19.81 0.78 8.53
C LEU A 610 20.45 -0.41 9.25
N VAL A 611 21.55 -0.94 8.70
CA VAL A 611 22.40 -1.95 9.34
C VAL A 611 23.57 -1.23 10.00
N VAL A 612 23.62 -1.28 11.34
CA VAL A 612 24.68 -0.65 12.14
C VAL A 612 25.54 -1.69 12.85
N THR A 613 26.84 -1.42 13.01
CA THR A 613 27.65 -2.13 14.02
C THR A 613 27.59 -1.39 15.35
N TYR A 614 27.28 -2.13 16.41
CA TYR A 614 27.09 -1.63 17.77
C TYR A 614 27.65 -2.64 18.79
N SER A 615 28.42 -2.11 19.74
CA SER A 615 28.81 -2.82 20.96
C SER A 615 28.63 -1.89 22.16
N LYS A 616 28.38 -2.46 23.33
CA LYS A 616 28.35 -1.70 24.59
C LYS A 616 29.74 -1.21 24.97
N ASP A 617 30.77 -1.96 24.62
CA ASP A 617 32.15 -1.73 25.03
C ASP A 617 32.93 -0.84 24.04
N GLU A 618 32.56 -0.81 22.76
CA GLU A 618 33.14 0.13 21.80
C GLU A 618 32.53 1.53 21.95
N PRO A 619 33.32 2.62 21.82
CA PRO A 619 32.79 3.99 21.89
C PRO A 619 32.07 4.45 20.61
N LYS A 620 32.20 3.70 19.51
CA LYS A 620 31.70 4.07 18.18
C LYS A 620 30.52 3.19 17.76
N VAL A 621 29.71 3.76 16.86
CA VAL A 621 28.68 3.07 16.08
C VAL A 621 28.93 3.41 14.62
N ARG A 622 28.92 2.41 13.73
CA ARG A 622 29.20 2.58 12.30
C ARG A 622 28.06 2.01 11.46
N LEU A 623 27.98 2.43 10.20
CA LEU A 623 27.17 1.76 9.18
C LEU A 623 27.90 0.50 8.69
N SER A 624 27.30 -0.68 8.84
CA SER A 624 27.87 -1.90 8.27
C SER A 624 27.65 -1.93 6.77
N LEU A 625 28.71 -1.97 5.97
CA LEU A 625 28.64 -2.05 4.52
C LEU A 625 28.42 -3.50 4.01
N ARG A 626 27.83 -4.36 4.84
CA ARG A 626 27.67 -5.81 4.59
C ARG A 626 26.30 -6.23 4.05
N GLN A 627 25.49 -5.31 3.54
CA GLN A 627 24.20 -5.61 2.89
C GLN A 627 24.28 -6.77 1.91
N ALA A 628 25.28 -6.76 1.03
CA ALA A 628 25.47 -7.78 -0.01
C ALA A 628 25.71 -9.18 0.60
N GLU A 629 26.55 -9.24 1.63
CA GLU A 629 26.90 -10.42 2.40
C GLU A 629 25.74 -10.94 3.26
N ILE A 630 24.91 -10.05 3.81
CA ILE A 630 23.72 -10.40 4.61
C ILE A 630 22.59 -10.93 3.72
N LEU A 631 22.32 -10.30 2.57
CA LEU A 631 21.40 -10.84 1.56
C LEU A 631 21.88 -12.20 1.03
N THR A 632 23.18 -12.42 0.92
CA THR A 632 23.74 -13.74 0.57
C THR A 632 23.52 -14.77 1.69
N ALA A 633 23.73 -14.41 2.95
CA ALA A 633 23.49 -15.31 4.09
C ALA A 633 21.99 -15.68 4.24
N LEU A 634 21.09 -14.74 3.96
CA LEU A 634 19.64 -14.98 3.84
C LEU A 634 19.32 -15.92 2.67
N ALA A 635 19.98 -15.72 1.51
CA ALA A 635 19.81 -16.53 0.32
C ALA A 635 20.35 -17.97 0.43
N GLU A 636 21.42 -18.18 1.19
CA GLU A 636 22.05 -19.50 1.40
C GLU A 636 21.46 -20.26 2.60
N SER A 637 20.55 -19.65 3.38
CA SER A 637 19.95 -20.22 4.59
C SER A 637 19.12 -21.48 4.31
N PRO A 638 19.56 -22.68 4.75
CA PRO A 638 18.90 -23.94 4.38
C PRO A 638 17.51 -24.13 5.01
N ASP A 639 17.20 -23.39 6.07
CA ASP A 639 15.88 -23.46 6.72
C ASP A 639 14.90 -22.53 6.02
N LEU A 640 15.28 -21.28 5.72
CA LEU A 640 14.45 -20.37 4.93
C LEU A 640 14.18 -20.91 3.51
N ALA A 641 15.17 -21.58 2.89
CA ALA A 641 15.00 -22.20 1.57
C ALA A 641 13.93 -23.32 1.54
N LYS A 642 13.68 -24.02 2.67
CA LYS A 642 12.60 -25.03 2.78
C LYS A 642 11.22 -24.39 2.86
N GLU A 643 11.14 -23.18 3.40
CA GLU A 643 9.90 -22.43 3.63
C GLU A 643 9.56 -21.49 2.46
N GLY A 644 10.32 -21.52 1.36
CA GLY A 644 10.04 -20.77 0.13
C GLY A 644 11.05 -19.64 -0.19
N GLY A 645 12.10 -19.50 0.62
CA GLY A 645 13.13 -18.46 0.47
C GLY A 645 12.67 -17.06 0.90
N CYS A 646 13.60 -16.11 0.88
CA CYS A 646 13.38 -14.72 1.28
C CYS A 646 14.18 -13.69 0.45
N VAL A 647 15.05 -14.13 -0.48
CA VAL A 647 15.79 -13.25 -1.41
C VAL A 647 15.65 -13.78 -2.85
N PRO A 648 14.52 -13.55 -3.54
CA PRO A 648 14.25 -14.07 -4.89
C PRO A 648 15.28 -13.63 -5.95
N GLU A 649 15.95 -12.48 -5.75
CA GLU A 649 17.05 -12.04 -6.63
C GLU A 649 18.25 -12.98 -6.61
N LEU A 650 18.42 -13.77 -5.54
CA LEU A 650 19.55 -14.68 -5.31
C LEU A 650 19.13 -16.16 -5.13
N GLN A 651 17.82 -16.47 -5.11
CA GLN A 651 17.28 -17.80 -4.83
C GLN A 651 16.28 -18.26 -5.90
N ASP A 652 16.57 -19.40 -6.54
CA ASP A 652 15.58 -20.19 -7.30
C ASP A 652 15.07 -21.32 -6.40
N VAL A 653 13.85 -21.16 -5.88
CA VAL A 653 13.26 -22.02 -4.84
C VAL A 653 11.81 -22.35 -5.16
N ALA A 654 11.51 -23.65 -5.23
CA ALA A 654 10.15 -24.13 -5.49
C ALA A 654 9.25 -23.86 -4.28
N ARG A 655 8.24 -22.99 -4.45
CA ARG A 655 7.24 -22.61 -3.43
C ARG A 655 6.21 -23.75 -3.17
N GLU A 656 6.69 -24.89 -2.70
CA GLU A 656 5.83 -26.00 -2.19
C GLU A 656 5.40 -25.79 -0.71
N SER A 657 5.93 -24.75 -0.06
CA SER A 657 5.61 -24.34 1.31
C SER A 657 4.22 -23.71 1.44
N SER A 658 3.51 -24.03 2.52
CA SER A 658 2.27 -23.32 2.91
C SER A 658 2.52 -22.02 3.68
N THR A 659 3.77 -21.77 4.09
CA THR A 659 4.22 -20.55 4.76
C THR A 659 4.83 -19.62 3.73
N THR A 660 4.41 -18.35 3.69
CA THR A 660 5.04 -17.32 2.85
C THR A 660 5.99 -16.48 3.70
N LEU A 661 7.30 -16.73 3.58
CA LEU A 661 8.34 -15.94 4.24
C LEU A 661 8.42 -14.51 3.68
N PRO A 662 8.79 -13.49 4.48
CA PRO A 662 9.02 -12.14 3.99
C PRO A 662 10.15 -12.04 2.97
N VAL A 663 10.09 -11.01 2.12
CA VAL A 663 11.06 -10.78 1.03
C VAL A 663 11.96 -9.59 1.32
N PHE A 664 13.28 -9.77 1.16
CA PHE A 664 14.31 -8.75 1.34
C PHE A 664 14.94 -8.33 0.00
N HIS A 665 15.21 -7.02 -0.13
CA HIS A 665 15.73 -6.41 -1.36
C HIS A 665 16.92 -5.47 -1.06
N PRO A 666 17.84 -5.27 -2.03
CA PRO A 666 18.91 -4.28 -1.92
C PRO A 666 18.41 -2.85 -2.20
N GLU A 667 18.78 -1.91 -1.33
CA GLU A 667 18.58 -0.47 -1.54
C GLU A 667 19.91 0.27 -1.78
N PHE A 668 19.85 1.54 -2.17
CA PHE A 668 20.98 2.36 -2.62
C PHE A 668 22.16 2.37 -1.64
N GLY A 669 21.90 2.49 -0.33
CA GLY A 669 22.96 2.44 0.67
C GLY A 669 23.47 1.01 0.86
N ARG A 670 24.78 0.79 0.81
CA ARG A 670 25.40 -0.53 1.09
C ARG A 670 25.23 -1.00 2.54
N PHE A 671 24.58 -0.19 3.35
CA PHE A 671 24.21 -0.37 4.75
C PHE A 671 22.69 -0.41 4.96
N MET A 672 21.89 -0.44 3.89
CA MET A 672 20.43 -0.51 3.98
C MET A 672 19.93 -1.92 3.70
N LEU A 673 18.73 -2.25 4.18
CA LEU A 673 17.93 -3.37 3.69
C LEU A 673 16.50 -2.88 3.50
N GLU A 674 15.84 -3.22 2.40
CA GLU A 674 14.38 -3.15 2.32
C GLU A 674 13.80 -4.53 2.64
N ALA A 675 12.71 -4.60 3.41
CA ALA A 675 11.97 -5.83 3.63
C ALA A 675 10.46 -5.61 3.52
N THR A 676 9.81 -6.57 2.88
CA THR A 676 8.42 -6.53 2.41
C THR A 676 7.71 -7.85 2.76
N PRO A 677 6.37 -7.90 2.89
CA PRO A 677 5.67 -9.12 3.28
C PRO A 677 5.82 -10.23 2.22
N GLY A 678 5.69 -11.49 2.62
CA GLY A 678 5.91 -12.66 1.73
C GLY A 678 4.90 -12.82 0.58
N LYS A 679 3.86 -12.00 0.60
CA LYS A 679 2.76 -11.90 -0.36
C LYS A 679 2.05 -10.55 -0.10
N PRO A 680 1.26 -10.01 -1.02
CA PRO A 680 0.31 -8.94 -0.69
C PRO A 680 -0.64 -9.33 0.45
N TRP A 681 -0.94 -8.37 1.32
CA TRP A 681 -2.06 -8.42 2.24
C TRP A 681 -3.39 -8.26 1.49
N GLY A 682 -4.38 -9.04 1.88
CA GLY A 682 -5.79 -8.80 1.55
C GLY A 682 -6.44 -7.70 2.41
N ILE A 683 -7.77 -7.69 2.36
CA ILE A 683 -8.62 -6.69 3.04
C ILE A 683 -9.37 -7.25 4.26
N GLY A 684 -8.97 -8.42 4.78
CA GLY A 684 -9.52 -8.96 6.02
C GLY A 684 -9.18 -8.04 7.20
N PHE A 685 -10.15 -7.71 8.07
CA PHE A 685 -9.83 -6.85 9.23
C PHE A 685 -8.86 -7.51 10.23
N LYS A 686 -8.82 -8.85 10.28
CA LYS A 686 -7.82 -9.62 11.06
C LYS A 686 -6.44 -9.58 10.43
N GLU A 687 -6.38 -9.62 9.11
CA GLU A 687 -5.16 -9.56 8.31
C GLU A 687 -4.43 -8.21 8.49
N LEU A 688 -5.15 -7.14 8.82
CA LEU A 688 -4.56 -5.85 9.25
C LEU A 688 -3.78 -5.96 10.56
N LEU A 689 -4.00 -6.99 11.38
CA LEU A 689 -3.27 -7.24 12.62
C LEU A 689 -2.03 -8.11 12.41
N ASP A 690 -1.97 -8.89 11.33
CA ASP A 690 -0.85 -9.76 10.96
C ASP A 690 0.38 -8.97 10.43
N VAL A 691 0.16 -7.71 10.02
CA VAL A 691 1.17 -6.75 9.54
C VAL A 691 2.32 -6.56 10.54
N GLU A 692 2.00 -6.40 11.83
CA GLU A 692 3.02 -6.14 12.85
C GLU A 692 3.82 -7.39 13.27
N PRO A 693 3.20 -8.58 13.48
CA PRO A 693 3.92 -9.85 13.54
C PRO A 693 4.89 -10.07 12.38
N ASP A 694 4.50 -9.71 11.15
CA ASP A 694 5.33 -9.87 9.96
C ASP A 694 6.49 -8.86 9.90
N MET A 695 6.28 -7.59 10.26
CA MET A 695 7.38 -6.62 10.42
C MET A 695 8.41 -7.09 11.46
N LYS A 696 7.97 -7.64 12.61
CA LYS A 696 8.87 -8.25 13.59
C LYS A 696 9.57 -9.50 13.06
N LEU A 697 8.87 -10.31 12.25
CA LEU A 697 9.46 -11.48 11.60
C LEU A 697 10.57 -11.06 10.62
N ARG A 698 10.35 -10.00 9.83
CA ARG A 698 11.39 -9.38 8.98
C ARG A 698 12.60 -8.95 9.81
N ARG A 699 12.39 -8.14 10.85
CA ARG A 699 13.47 -7.66 11.74
C ARG A 699 14.24 -8.82 12.40
N LYS A 700 13.53 -9.86 12.86
CA LYS A 700 14.13 -11.06 13.44
C LYS A 700 14.94 -11.85 12.41
N ILE A 701 14.37 -12.17 11.25
CA ILE A 701 15.07 -12.91 10.19
C ILE A 701 16.35 -12.18 9.76
N ALA A 702 16.28 -10.86 9.59
CA ALA A 702 17.45 -10.03 9.30
C ALA A 702 18.53 -10.15 10.40
N LYS A 703 18.17 -9.98 11.68
CA LYS A 703 19.13 -10.07 12.80
C LYS A 703 19.70 -11.48 12.99
N ASP A 704 18.91 -12.52 12.76
CA ASP A 704 19.34 -13.92 12.87
C ASP A 704 20.40 -14.30 11.80
N HIS A 705 20.53 -13.53 10.71
CA HIS A 705 21.50 -13.73 9.62
C HIS A 705 22.59 -12.63 9.57
N MET A 706 22.67 -11.78 10.61
CA MET A 706 23.69 -10.76 10.80
C MET A 706 24.78 -11.22 11.79
N HIS A 707 25.90 -10.50 11.85
CA HIS A 707 26.87 -10.69 12.93
C HIS A 707 26.27 -10.32 14.30
N SER A 708 26.90 -10.82 15.37
CA SER A 708 26.44 -10.56 16.75
C SER A 708 26.42 -9.07 17.10
N ASN A 709 27.37 -8.28 16.58
CA ASN A 709 27.47 -6.83 16.73
C ASN A 709 26.66 -6.02 15.70
N GLU A 710 26.01 -6.63 14.70
CA GLU A 710 25.24 -5.94 13.66
C GLU A 710 23.74 -5.89 13.98
N TYR A 711 23.05 -4.77 13.73
CA TYR A 711 21.63 -4.62 14.07
C TYR A 711 20.82 -3.96 12.95
N PRO A 712 19.63 -4.49 12.57
CA PRO A 712 18.68 -3.83 11.68
C PRO A 712 17.83 -2.85 12.49
N ILE A 713 18.16 -1.56 12.40
CA ILE A 713 17.44 -0.48 13.08
C ILE A 713 16.61 0.34 12.09
N THR A 714 15.42 0.76 12.51
CA THR A 714 14.54 1.63 11.71
C THR A 714 14.70 3.08 12.17
N LEU A 715 15.77 3.72 11.70
CA LEU A 715 15.99 5.17 11.79
C LEU A 715 15.95 5.75 10.38
N THR A 716 15.31 6.91 10.20
CA THR A 716 15.18 7.51 8.87
C THR A 716 16.51 7.99 8.29
N THR A 717 17.45 8.48 9.12
CA THR A 717 18.84 8.74 8.70
C THR A 717 19.83 8.24 9.74
N PHE A 718 21.05 7.91 9.30
CA PHE A 718 22.16 7.68 10.22
C PHE A 718 22.72 9.05 10.67
N PRO A 719 22.65 9.41 11.97
CA PRO A 719 22.86 10.80 12.42
C PRO A 719 24.18 11.43 11.99
N ARG A 720 25.27 10.64 11.96
CA ARG A 720 26.65 11.08 11.63
C ARG A 720 27.17 10.56 10.29
N ILE A 721 26.30 10.19 9.34
CA ILE A 721 26.74 9.86 7.97
C ILE A 721 27.54 11.02 7.38
N GLY A 722 28.71 10.76 6.81
CA GLY A 722 29.58 11.79 6.22
C GLY A 722 30.23 12.75 7.23
N CYS A 723 30.21 12.44 8.52
CA CYS A 723 31.09 13.12 9.49
C CYS A 723 32.57 12.79 9.22
N PRO A 724 33.52 13.68 9.55
CA PRO A 724 34.94 13.37 9.48
C PRO A 724 35.32 12.18 10.38
N GLY A 725 36.10 11.25 9.82
CA GLY A 725 36.62 10.08 10.51
C GLY A 725 35.84 8.78 10.24
N ASP A 726 36.03 7.80 11.13
CA ASP A 726 35.47 6.45 11.03
C ASP A 726 33.98 6.39 11.39
N PHE A 727 33.13 6.20 10.38
CA PHE A 727 31.66 6.00 10.49
C PHE A 727 31.10 4.80 9.67
N THR A 728 31.96 3.99 9.03
CA THR A 728 31.56 2.81 8.22
C THR A 728 32.38 1.59 8.59
N GLU A 729 31.80 0.40 8.50
CA GLU A 729 32.49 -0.87 8.76
C GLU A 729 32.37 -1.81 7.55
N PRO A 730 33.48 -2.17 6.86
CA PRO A 730 34.82 -1.61 7.02
C PRO A 730 34.90 -0.13 6.62
N TYR A 731 35.90 0.59 7.16
CA TYR A 731 36.11 2.00 6.90
C TYR A 731 36.72 2.26 5.51
N TYR A 732 36.14 3.21 4.77
CA TYR A 732 36.71 3.76 3.54
C TYR A 732 36.82 5.30 3.65
N PRO A 733 37.95 5.92 3.29
CA PRO A 733 38.09 7.38 3.26
C PRO A 733 37.27 7.99 2.11
N PRO A 734 36.75 9.23 2.26
CA PRO A 734 36.01 9.92 1.19
C PRO A 734 36.82 10.00 -0.11
N SER A 735 36.37 9.24 -1.11
CA SER A 735 37.08 9.01 -2.37
C SER A 735 36.16 8.32 -3.38
N GLY A 736 36.55 8.32 -4.65
CA GLY A 736 35.86 7.60 -5.73
C GLY A 736 35.35 8.50 -6.86
N PRO A 737 35.36 8.03 -8.13
CA PRO A 737 35.02 8.84 -9.29
C PRO A 737 33.51 8.99 -9.57
N LYS A 738 32.63 8.18 -8.94
CA LYS A 738 31.20 8.16 -9.26
C LYS A 738 30.44 9.24 -8.47
N LEU A 739 30.45 9.21 -7.13
CA LEU A 739 29.83 10.23 -6.27
C LEU A 739 30.65 11.53 -6.24
N ARG A 740 31.99 11.44 -6.13
CA ARG A 740 32.92 12.58 -5.94
C ARG A 740 32.64 13.44 -4.70
N SER A 741 32.15 12.82 -3.62
CA SER A 741 31.88 13.54 -2.37
C SER A 741 33.16 13.87 -1.61
N GLN A 742 33.19 15.01 -0.93
CA GLN A 742 34.21 15.30 0.08
C GLN A 742 33.95 14.57 1.42
N PHE A 743 32.75 14.01 1.62
CA PHE A 743 32.26 13.48 2.89
C PHE A 743 32.07 11.95 2.92
N VAL A 744 31.72 11.32 1.79
CA VAL A 744 31.42 9.89 1.70
C VAL A 744 32.23 9.17 0.62
N PRO A 745 32.65 7.91 0.83
CA PRO A 745 33.29 7.08 -0.18
C PRO A 745 32.29 6.61 -1.26
N ASP A 746 32.74 6.22 -2.46
CA ASP A 746 31.89 5.54 -3.44
C ASP A 746 31.31 4.22 -2.88
N GLU A 747 32.06 3.52 -2.02
CA GLU A 747 31.68 2.28 -1.33
C GLU A 747 30.49 2.43 -0.35
N ILE A 748 30.01 3.66 -0.10
CA ILE A 748 28.77 3.93 0.64
C ILE A 748 27.54 3.44 -0.13
N ALA A 749 27.64 3.35 -1.47
CA ALA A 749 26.59 2.90 -2.36
C ALA A 749 26.68 1.38 -2.61
N ASN A 750 25.52 0.75 -2.80
CA ASN A 750 25.41 -0.65 -3.16
C ASN A 750 26.24 -0.95 -4.44
N PRO A 751 26.99 -2.07 -4.48
CA PRO A 751 27.93 -2.37 -5.58
C PRO A 751 27.25 -2.72 -6.91
N HIS A 752 25.94 -3.00 -6.92
CA HIS A 752 25.20 -3.25 -8.14
C HIS A 752 25.18 -2.00 -9.03
N ILE A 753 25.64 -2.15 -10.28
CA ILE A 753 26.06 -1.05 -11.16
C ILE A 753 25.00 0.04 -11.40
N ARG A 754 23.71 -0.27 -11.20
CA ARG A 754 22.59 0.68 -11.21
C ARG A 754 22.84 1.88 -10.29
N PHE A 755 23.27 1.67 -9.04
CA PHE A 755 23.33 2.73 -8.04
C PHE A 755 24.53 3.68 -8.23
N PRO A 756 25.78 3.21 -8.46
CA PRO A 756 26.91 4.11 -8.74
C PRO A 756 26.75 4.85 -10.09
N THR A 757 26.14 4.22 -11.10
CA THR A 757 25.86 4.87 -12.38
C THR A 757 24.76 5.93 -12.26
N LEU A 758 23.72 5.67 -11.46
CA LEU A 758 22.68 6.66 -11.15
C LEU A 758 23.29 7.93 -10.52
N ALA A 759 24.12 7.77 -9.48
CA ALA A 759 24.80 8.89 -8.83
C ALA A 759 25.71 9.68 -9.80
N ALA A 760 26.53 8.97 -10.58
CA ALA A 760 27.46 9.59 -11.53
C ALA A 760 26.73 10.32 -12.67
N ASN A 761 25.69 9.72 -13.25
CA ASN A 761 24.95 10.31 -14.37
C ASN A 761 24.06 11.48 -13.92
N ILE A 762 23.54 11.48 -12.68
CA ILE A 762 22.89 12.66 -12.08
C ILE A 762 23.88 13.83 -12.00
N ARG A 763 25.06 13.63 -11.41
CA ARG A 763 26.11 14.65 -11.29
C ARG A 763 26.56 15.17 -12.67
N TRP A 764 26.80 14.26 -13.62
CA TRP A 764 27.24 14.63 -14.96
C TRP A 764 26.15 15.38 -15.74
N ARG A 765 24.88 14.97 -15.65
CA ARG A 765 23.76 15.72 -16.24
C ARG A 765 23.59 17.11 -15.63
N ARG A 766 23.66 17.21 -14.30
CA ARG A 766 23.59 18.48 -13.56
C ARG A 766 24.74 19.44 -13.92
N GLY A 767 25.88 18.90 -14.32
CA GLY A 767 27.10 19.65 -14.67
C GLY A 767 27.87 20.18 -13.45
N ARG A 768 27.51 19.73 -12.24
CA ARG A 768 28.08 20.04 -10.93
C ARG A 768 27.62 19.00 -9.91
N LYS A 769 28.19 18.98 -8.70
CA LYS A 769 27.70 18.12 -7.61
C LYS A 769 26.23 18.43 -7.25
N VAL A 770 25.55 17.44 -6.68
CA VAL A 770 24.24 17.68 -6.05
C VAL A 770 24.44 18.52 -4.79
N GLN A 771 23.47 19.36 -4.44
CA GLN A 771 23.66 20.41 -3.44
C GLN A 771 22.58 20.32 -2.37
N VAL A 772 22.85 19.52 -1.34
CA VAL A 772 21.90 19.18 -0.27
C VAL A 772 22.19 20.07 0.95
N ASN A 773 21.86 21.34 0.81
CA ASN A 773 21.98 22.31 1.91
C ASN A 773 20.75 22.22 2.83
N VAL A 774 20.97 22.02 4.13
CA VAL A 774 19.92 21.93 5.15
C VAL A 774 20.17 23.01 6.21
N PRO A 775 19.21 23.89 6.54
CA PRO A 775 19.47 24.92 7.53
C PRO A 775 19.81 24.28 8.87
N VAL A 776 20.85 24.76 9.55
CA VAL A 776 21.23 24.27 10.88
C VAL A 776 20.20 24.73 11.91
N PHE A 777 19.94 23.92 12.93
CA PHE A 777 19.18 24.37 14.09
C PHE A 777 20.04 25.36 14.89
N HIS A 778 19.49 26.51 15.27
CA HIS A 778 20.18 27.47 16.13
C HIS A 778 19.69 27.30 17.58
N ASP A 779 20.45 26.55 18.38
CA ASP A 779 20.28 26.45 19.84
C ASP A 779 21.17 27.51 20.55
N ARG A 780 21.06 27.56 21.89
CA ARG A 780 21.58 28.60 22.80
C ARG A 780 23.03 29.02 22.56
N ASN A 781 23.88 28.09 22.15
CA ASN A 781 25.32 28.27 21.91
C ASN A 781 25.73 28.05 20.45
N THR A 782 24.79 27.83 19.51
CA THR A 782 25.11 27.70 18.08
C THR A 782 25.59 29.04 17.53
N PRO A 783 26.79 29.13 16.91
CA PRO A 783 27.27 30.34 16.26
C PRO A 783 26.29 30.96 15.25
N ASN A 784 26.36 32.28 15.08
CA ASN A 784 25.60 33.01 14.06
C ASN A 784 26.47 34.15 13.47
N PRO A 785 26.85 34.11 12.18
CA PRO A 785 26.60 33.02 11.25
C PRO A 785 27.30 31.72 11.67
N TRP A 786 26.59 30.60 11.54
CA TRP A 786 27.19 29.28 11.61
C TRP A 786 27.88 28.96 10.28
N LYS A 787 29.05 28.33 10.33
CA LYS A 787 29.73 27.78 9.16
C LYS A 787 29.93 26.30 9.41
N ASP A 788 29.60 25.48 8.43
CA ASP A 788 29.73 24.03 8.53
C ASP A 788 31.20 23.65 8.73
N PRO A 789 31.58 23.11 9.91
CA PRO A 789 32.98 22.91 10.26
C PRO A 789 33.56 21.62 9.67
N THR A 790 32.80 20.86 8.88
CA THR A 790 33.29 19.66 8.19
C THR A 790 33.53 19.88 6.71
N VAL A 791 33.25 21.07 6.18
CA VAL A 791 33.46 21.43 4.77
C VAL A 791 34.94 21.74 4.55
N ASP A 792 35.56 21.03 3.61
CA ASP A 792 36.92 21.33 3.16
C ASP A 792 36.87 22.33 2.00
N TYR A 793 37.10 23.60 2.34
CA TYR A 793 37.14 24.67 1.35
C TYR A 793 38.40 24.63 0.47
N ASP A 794 39.48 23.97 0.90
CA ASP A 794 40.74 23.92 0.15
C ASP A 794 40.88 22.64 -0.70
N MET A 795 39.84 21.79 -0.73
CA MET A 795 39.79 20.61 -1.59
C MET A 795 39.74 20.98 -3.09
N HIS A 796 40.54 20.28 -3.89
CA HIS A 796 40.65 20.42 -5.34
C HIS A 796 40.83 19.04 -6.03
N ASN A 797 40.22 17.98 -5.50
CA ASN A 797 40.35 16.62 -6.07
C ASN A 797 39.60 16.49 -7.40
N TRP A 798 38.51 17.23 -7.55
CA TRP A 798 37.66 17.30 -8.72
C TRP A 798 37.36 18.76 -9.10
N PRO A 799 37.09 19.08 -10.39
CA PRO A 799 36.66 20.42 -10.80
C PRO A 799 35.39 20.88 -10.07
N GLU A 800 34.51 19.96 -9.67
CA GLU A 800 33.29 20.27 -8.91
C GLU A 800 33.54 20.61 -7.42
N ASP A 801 34.77 20.49 -6.90
CA ASP A 801 35.08 20.88 -5.51
C ASP A 801 35.20 22.42 -5.38
N ASP A 802 35.59 23.11 -6.45
CA ASP A 802 35.63 24.58 -6.53
C ASP A 802 34.25 25.22 -6.29
N ASP A 803 33.14 24.51 -6.57
CA ASP A 803 31.77 24.98 -6.31
C ASP A 803 31.57 25.39 -4.84
N VAL A 804 32.24 24.73 -3.89
CA VAL A 804 32.17 25.02 -2.46
C VAL A 804 32.69 26.43 -2.16
N ARG A 805 33.89 26.76 -2.65
CA ARG A 805 34.48 28.12 -2.59
C ARG A 805 33.64 29.16 -3.35
N ASN A 806 32.94 28.74 -4.40
CA ASN A 806 32.02 29.58 -5.18
C ASN A 806 30.61 29.68 -4.56
N GLY A 807 30.42 29.26 -3.30
CA GLY A 807 29.19 29.48 -2.52
C GLY A 807 28.22 28.30 -2.47
N ALA A 808 28.62 27.09 -2.88
CA ALA A 808 27.76 25.92 -2.78
C ALA A 808 27.43 25.53 -1.32
N ALA A 809 28.31 25.89 -0.36
CA ALA A 809 28.12 25.76 1.08
C ALA A 809 27.86 27.16 1.73
N PRO A 810 26.60 27.61 1.84
CA PRO A 810 26.25 28.90 2.42
C PRO A 810 26.19 28.88 3.95
N ASP A 811 26.47 30.03 4.56
CA ASP A 811 26.37 30.25 6.01
C ASP A 811 24.98 29.88 6.56
N ASN A 812 24.97 29.22 7.72
CA ASN A 812 23.82 28.64 8.42
C ASN A 812 23.20 27.38 7.77
N PHE A 813 23.89 26.73 6.82
CA PHE A 813 23.44 25.44 6.26
C PHE A 813 24.47 24.33 6.45
N ILE A 814 24.01 23.17 6.94
CA ILE A 814 24.71 21.89 6.87
C ILE A 814 24.83 21.54 5.39
N HIS A 815 26.06 21.43 4.88
CA HIS A 815 26.36 21.19 3.47
C HIS A 815 26.66 19.72 3.22
N MET A 816 26.01 19.14 2.22
CA MET A 816 26.13 17.75 1.81
C MET A 816 26.08 17.67 0.28
N ASP A 817 27.04 16.95 -0.34
CA ASP A 817 27.33 17.05 -1.79
C ASP A 817 27.09 15.75 -2.59
N ALA A 818 26.43 14.76 -1.99
CA ALA A 818 26.30 13.39 -2.52
C ALA A 818 24.88 12.81 -2.47
N MET A 819 24.58 11.89 -3.38
CA MET A 819 23.30 11.16 -3.45
C MET A 819 22.98 10.37 -2.17
N ALA A 820 24.01 9.89 -1.46
CA ALA A 820 23.89 9.13 -0.22
C ALA A 820 23.25 9.91 0.94
N PHE A 821 23.30 11.25 0.94
CA PHE A 821 22.64 12.07 1.95
C PHE A 821 21.12 12.20 1.75
N GLY A 822 20.59 11.66 0.65
CA GLY A 822 19.17 11.52 0.39
C GLY A 822 18.75 10.06 0.28
N MET A 823 19.27 9.34 -0.73
CA MET A 823 18.93 7.93 -0.97
C MET A 823 19.60 6.95 0.01
N GLY A 824 20.39 7.45 0.98
CA GLY A 824 20.81 6.71 2.16
C GLY A 824 19.87 6.89 3.38
N SER A 825 18.63 7.31 3.14
CA SER A 825 17.60 7.52 4.16
C SER A 825 16.49 6.48 4.02
N CYS A 826 16.06 5.89 5.13
CA CYS A 826 15.00 4.87 5.17
C CYS A 826 13.59 5.48 5.24
N CYS A 827 12.58 4.81 4.68
CA CYS A 827 11.18 5.22 4.81
C CYS A 827 10.16 4.08 4.93
N LEU A 828 8.90 4.47 5.11
CA LEU A 828 7.73 3.59 5.11
C LEU A 828 6.90 3.90 3.87
N GLN A 829 6.71 2.93 2.99
CA GLN A 829 5.93 3.10 1.76
C GLN A 829 4.78 2.10 1.72
N ILE A 830 3.62 2.50 1.17
CA ILE A 830 2.43 1.64 1.09
C ILE A 830 1.96 1.55 -0.36
N THR A 831 1.96 0.35 -0.94
CA THR A 831 1.41 0.08 -2.27
C THR A 831 0.03 -0.58 -2.16
N PHE A 832 -0.94 -0.07 -2.91
CA PHE A 832 -2.28 -0.61 -3.04
C PHE A 832 -2.53 -1.06 -4.48
N GLN A 833 -3.09 -2.26 -4.67
CA GLN A 833 -3.74 -2.68 -5.91
C GLN A 833 -5.22 -2.26 -5.88
N ALA A 834 -5.63 -1.50 -6.89
CA ALA A 834 -7.02 -1.09 -7.08
C ALA A 834 -7.77 -2.07 -7.99
N LYS A 835 -9.10 -2.16 -7.79
CA LYS A 835 -10.02 -3.06 -8.52
C LYS A 835 -9.96 -2.92 -10.05
N ASN A 836 -9.70 -1.70 -10.51
CA ASN A 836 -9.60 -1.31 -11.91
C ASN A 836 -8.86 0.03 -12.02
N ILE A 837 -8.58 0.46 -13.24
CA ILE A 837 -7.85 1.72 -13.49
C ILE A 837 -8.59 2.99 -13.00
N THR A 838 -9.93 2.99 -13.00
CA THR A 838 -10.72 4.16 -12.57
C THR A 838 -10.61 4.37 -11.07
N GLU A 839 -10.65 3.28 -10.31
CA GLU A 839 -10.44 3.27 -8.87
C GLU A 839 -9.00 3.66 -8.52
N GLY A 840 -7.99 3.10 -9.21
CA GLY A 840 -6.58 3.46 -8.97
C GLY A 840 -6.29 4.94 -9.25
N ARG A 841 -6.81 5.51 -10.34
CA ARG A 841 -6.66 6.94 -10.63
C ARG A 841 -7.38 7.82 -9.59
N LYS A 842 -8.54 7.39 -9.09
CA LYS A 842 -9.23 8.07 -7.98
C LYS A 842 -8.42 7.99 -6.69
N MET A 843 -7.86 6.83 -6.34
CA MET A 843 -7.03 6.64 -5.14
C MET A 843 -5.78 7.53 -5.17
N TYR A 844 -5.04 7.54 -6.29
CA TYR A 844 -3.89 8.43 -6.48
C TYR A 844 -4.24 9.90 -6.19
N ASP A 845 -5.37 10.35 -6.74
CA ASP A 845 -5.86 11.72 -6.57
C ASP A 845 -6.31 12.05 -5.15
N GLN A 846 -7.10 11.18 -4.51
CA GLN A 846 -7.64 11.44 -3.18
C GLN A 846 -6.60 11.27 -2.06
N LEU A 847 -5.53 10.49 -2.28
CA LEU A 847 -4.43 10.33 -1.33
C LEU A 847 -3.36 11.42 -1.46
N SER A 848 -3.20 12.06 -2.62
CA SER A 848 -2.21 13.13 -2.84
C SER A 848 -2.25 14.27 -1.80
N PRO A 849 -3.43 14.83 -1.41
CA PRO A 849 -3.52 15.84 -0.34
C PRO A 849 -3.13 15.36 1.05
N LEU A 850 -3.18 14.05 1.32
CA LEU A 850 -2.75 13.48 2.61
C LEU A 850 -1.23 13.41 2.75
N GLY A 851 -0.50 13.39 1.64
CA GLY A 851 0.95 13.25 1.63
C GLY A 851 1.71 14.17 2.59
N PRO A 852 1.54 15.51 2.52
CA PRO A 852 2.20 16.43 3.45
C PRO A 852 1.72 16.31 4.90
N ILE A 853 0.45 15.95 5.12
CA ILE A 853 -0.11 15.73 6.46
C ILE A 853 0.60 14.56 7.14
N LEU A 854 0.77 13.45 6.40
CA LEU A 854 1.46 12.26 6.89
C LEU A 854 2.98 12.45 6.99
N LEU A 855 3.59 13.24 6.10
CA LEU A 855 5.00 13.65 6.21
C LEU A 855 5.26 14.37 7.55
N ALA A 856 4.44 15.36 7.89
CA ALA A 856 4.56 16.07 9.17
C ALA A 856 4.22 15.17 10.38
N LEU A 857 3.21 14.30 10.26
CA LEU A 857 2.76 13.42 11.36
C LEU A 857 3.73 12.26 11.68
N THR A 858 4.49 11.80 10.69
CA THR A 858 5.49 10.72 10.83
C THR A 858 6.91 11.23 11.10
N ALA A 859 7.13 12.55 11.07
CA ALA A 859 8.44 13.21 11.13
C ALA A 859 9.47 12.56 12.07
N ALA A 860 10.62 12.13 11.51
CA ALA A 860 11.63 11.31 12.18
C ALA A 860 13.08 11.79 11.97
N THR A 861 13.31 12.90 11.27
CA THR A 861 14.64 13.29 10.76
C THR A 861 15.11 14.68 11.24
N PRO A 862 15.53 14.84 12.51
CA PRO A 862 16.03 16.10 13.04
C PRO A 862 17.55 16.28 12.98
N VAL A 863 18.32 15.27 12.52
CA VAL A 863 19.80 15.29 12.49
C VAL A 863 20.33 14.98 11.09
N TYR A 864 21.32 15.75 10.64
CA TYR A 864 22.09 15.51 9.41
C TYR A 864 23.58 15.75 9.65
N LYS A 865 24.43 14.83 9.16
CA LYS A 865 25.90 14.94 9.18
C LYS A 865 26.48 15.38 10.53
N GLY A 866 25.91 14.86 11.62
CA GLY A 866 26.34 15.15 13.00
C GLY A 866 25.88 16.48 13.57
N PHE A 867 24.89 17.14 12.97
CA PHE A 867 24.30 18.38 13.50
C PHE A 867 22.76 18.31 13.55
N LEU A 868 22.17 18.95 14.57
CA LEU A 868 20.72 19.20 14.58
C LEU A 868 20.37 20.13 13.42
N ALA A 869 19.42 19.68 12.60
CA ALA A 869 18.89 20.42 11.46
C ALA A 869 17.63 21.20 11.87
N ASN A 870 17.32 22.28 11.15
CA ASN A 870 16.06 23.01 11.26
C ASN A 870 14.99 22.45 10.29
N THR A 871 14.91 21.12 10.20
CA THR A 871 13.84 20.33 9.58
C THR A 871 13.57 19.13 10.47
N ASP A 872 12.34 18.62 10.51
CA ASP A 872 12.01 17.34 11.16
C ASP A 872 11.82 16.17 10.18
N VAL A 873 11.93 16.42 8.86
CA VAL A 873 11.67 15.43 7.80
C VAL A 873 12.77 15.41 6.72
N ARG A 874 12.87 14.29 5.99
CA ARG A 874 13.92 14.01 4.98
C ARG A 874 13.64 14.55 3.57
N TRP A 875 12.40 14.95 3.29
CA TRP A 875 11.87 14.96 1.91
C TRP A 875 12.64 15.86 0.94
N ASN A 876 12.92 17.10 1.33
CA ASN A 876 13.67 18.05 0.52
C ASN A 876 15.16 17.69 0.37
N GLN A 877 15.69 16.86 1.25
CA GLN A 877 17.06 16.38 1.21
C GLN A 877 17.20 15.29 0.15
N ILE A 878 16.27 14.32 0.09
CA ILE A 878 16.21 13.34 -1.00
C ILE A 878 15.92 14.04 -2.34
N SER A 879 14.98 14.99 -2.37
CA SER A 879 14.68 15.85 -3.53
C SER A 879 15.93 16.49 -4.15
N ARG A 880 16.82 17.05 -3.31
CA ARG A 880 18.08 17.69 -3.71
C ARG A 880 19.18 16.68 -4.06
N ALA A 881 19.24 15.56 -3.35
CA ALA A 881 20.26 14.51 -3.54
C ALA A 881 20.19 13.79 -4.89
N VAL A 882 19.03 13.82 -5.57
CA VAL A 882 18.86 13.31 -6.94
C VAL A 882 18.38 14.37 -7.95
N ASP A 883 18.55 15.66 -7.64
CA ASP A 883 18.19 16.75 -8.55
C ASP A 883 19.17 16.86 -9.73
N CYS A 884 18.89 16.14 -10.82
CA CYS A 884 19.70 16.15 -12.03
C CYS A 884 19.53 17.41 -12.92
N ARG A 885 18.80 18.44 -12.47
CA ARG A 885 18.48 19.61 -13.30
C ARG A 885 19.69 20.45 -13.66
N THR A 886 19.80 20.86 -14.92
CA THR A 886 20.86 21.75 -15.39
C THR A 886 20.64 23.20 -14.92
N PRO A 887 21.66 24.07 -14.98
CA PRO A 887 21.49 25.51 -14.78
C PRO A 887 20.49 26.18 -15.75
N GLU A 888 20.24 25.62 -16.93
CA GLU A 888 19.20 26.13 -17.84
C GLU A 888 17.80 25.70 -17.37
N GLU A 889 17.63 24.43 -16.97
CA GLU A 889 16.37 23.93 -16.42
C GLU A 889 15.99 24.61 -15.10
N LEU A 890 16.98 24.99 -14.29
CA LEU A 890 16.82 25.69 -13.01
C LEU A 890 16.51 27.20 -13.14
N GLY A 891 16.70 27.79 -14.33
CA GLY A 891 16.53 29.24 -14.55
C GLY A 891 17.80 30.08 -14.42
N GLU A 892 18.89 29.52 -13.88
CA GLU A 892 20.19 30.19 -13.63
C GLU A 892 20.86 30.68 -14.93
N LYS A 893 20.59 30.03 -16.07
CA LYS A 893 21.12 30.40 -17.40
C LYS A 893 19.99 30.58 -18.43
N PRO A 894 20.22 31.34 -19.52
CA PRO A 894 19.28 31.39 -20.66
C PRO A 894 19.11 30.00 -21.28
N LEU A 895 17.87 29.61 -21.54
CA LEU A 895 17.53 28.33 -22.16
C LEU A 895 18.03 28.32 -23.63
N LYS A 896 18.90 27.37 -23.97
CA LYS A 896 19.58 27.26 -25.28
C LYS A 896 19.83 25.81 -25.71
N ASN A 897 20.16 24.93 -24.78
CA ASN A 897 20.52 23.54 -25.01
C ASN A 897 19.48 22.57 -24.44
N ASP A 898 18.86 22.94 -23.32
CA ASP A 898 17.80 22.14 -22.70
C ASP A 898 16.40 22.56 -23.21
N ARG A 899 15.44 21.64 -23.12
CA ARG A 899 14.11 21.79 -23.76
C ARG A 899 13.14 22.68 -22.99
N TRP A 900 13.29 22.78 -21.66
CA TRP A 900 12.35 23.46 -20.77
C TRP A 900 13.05 24.06 -19.54
N ARG A 901 12.39 24.98 -18.84
CA ARG A 901 12.65 25.23 -17.41
C ARG A 901 11.75 24.31 -16.59
N ILE A 902 12.28 23.67 -15.54
CA ILE A 902 11.54 22.63 -14.80
C ILE A 902 11.50 22.97 -13.30
N PRO A 903 10.33 23.33 -12.73
CA PRO A 903 10.25 23.91 -11.39
C PRO A 903 10.62 22.93 -10.26
N LYS A 904 10.34 21.64 -10.45
CA LYS A 904 10.57 20.58 -9.45
C LYS A 904 11.70 19.63 -9.85
N SER A 905 12.41 19.09 -8.85
CA SER A 905 13.32 17.93 -9.01
C SER A 905 12.54 16.71 -9.54
N ARG A 906 13.24 15.67 -10.01
CA ARG A 906 12.61 14.39 -10.40
C ARG A 906 12.19 13.55 -9.19
N TYR A 907 12.70 13.88 -8.00
CA TYR A 907 12.15 13.49 -6.71
C TYR A 907 11.45 14.71 -6.12
N ALA A 908 10.11 14.71 -6.06
CA ALA A 908 9.31 15.88 -5.66
C ALA A 908 7.85 15.48 -5.40
N SER A 909 6.99 16.39 -4.95
CA SER A 909 5.55 16.13 -4.92
C SER A 909 4.96 15.87 -6.32
N ASN A 910 3.81 15.20 -6.42
CA ASN A 910 3.19 14.95 -7.72
C ASN A 910 2.78 16.26 -8.44
N SER A 911 2.75 16.24 -9.78
CA SER A 911 2.58 17.45 -10.59
C SER A 911 1.22 17.60 -11.27
N THR A 912 0.36 16.57 -11.21
CA THR A 912 -1.03 16.65 -11.68
C THR A 912 -1.90 15.63 -10.95
N TYR A 913 -3.19 15.93 -10.86
CA TYR A 913 -4.23 14.91 -10.67
C TYR A 913 -4.48 14.17 -12.00
N ILE A 914 -4.92 12.92 -11.93
CA ILE A 914 -4.99 11.99 -13.08
C ILE A 914 -6.35 11.36 -13.28
N SER A 915 -7.32 11.53 -12.38
CA SER A 915 -8.66 10.93 -12.50
C SER A 915 -9.55 11.61 -13.56
N THR A 916 -10.62 10.93 -13.92
CA THR A 916 -11.76 11.46 -14.70
C THR A 916 -12.97 11.76 -13.81
N ASP A 917 -12.77 11.84 -12.48
CA ASP A 917 -13.81 12.19 -11.50
C ASP A 917 -14.44 13.56 -11.85
N PRO A 918 -15.77 13.67 -11.97
CA PRO A 918 -16.43 14.91 -12.37
C PRO A 918 -16.32 16.06 -11.36
N ARG A 919 -15.72 15.82 -10.18
CA ARG A 919 -15.39 16.83 -9.16
C ARG A 919 -14.00 17.46 -9.36
N LEU A 920 -13.13 16.89 -10.20
CA LEU A 920 -11.83 17.46 -10.53
C LEU A 920 -11.99 18.69 -11.43
N ARG A 921 -12.05 19.87 -10.79
CA ARG A 921 -12.05 21.19 -11.44
C ARG A 921 -10.69 21.44 -12.12
N ASP A 922 -10.67 22.17 -13.23
CA ASP A 922 -9.41 22.54 -13.90
C ASP A 922 -8.60 23.52 -13.05
N GLU A 923 -9.27 24.34 -12.25
CA GLU A 923 -8.68 25.23 -11.23
C GLU A 923 -7.93 24.49 -10.11
N TYR A 924 -8.04 23.15 -10.01
CA TYR A 924 -7.22 22.35 -9.09
C TYR A 924 -5.87 21.91 -9.68
N LEU A 925 -5.64 22.11 -10.99
CA LEU A 925 -4.45 21.67 -11.71
C LEU A 925 -3.38 22.76 -11.81
N TYR A 926 -2.16 22.39 -12.21
CA TYR A 926 -1.15 23.36 -12.62
C TYR A 926 -1.56 23.99 -13.96
N PRO A 927 -1.65 25.34 -14.06
CA PRO A 927 -1.95 26.00 -15.34
C PRO A 927 -0.79 25.82 -16.33
N ASP A 928 0.44 26.02 -15.87
CA ASP A 928 1.67 25.95 -16.68
C ASP A 928 2.42 24.62 -16.45
N LEU A 929 1.70 23.49 -16.49
CA LEU A 929 2.33 22.18 -16.33
C LEU A 929 3.23 21.85 -17.53
N VAL A 930 4.54 21.82 -17.29
CA VAL A 930 5.55 21.46 -18.29
C VAL A 930 5.33 20.03 -18.79
N ILE A 931 4.97 19.87 -20.07
CA ILE A 931 4.75 18.57 -20.73
C ILE A 931 5.41 18.52 -22.12
N ASP A 932 5.67 17.29 -22.59
CA ASP A 932 5.97 17.04 -24.00
C ASP A 932 4.65 16.82 -24.78
N HIS A 933 4.25 17.83 -25.55
CA HIS A 933 2.99 17.81 -26.32
C HIS A 933 2.95 16.72 -27.40
N ASP A 934 4.08 16.36 -28.01
CA ASP A 934 4.15 15.30 -29.02
C ASP A 934 3.98 13.92 -28.38
N ILE A 935 4.53 13.73 -27.16
CA ILE A 935 4.31 12.52 -26.37
C ILE A 935 2.85 12.42 -25.92
N LYS A 936 2.24 13.52 -25.44
CA LYS A 936 0.80 13.56 -25.12
C LYS A 936 -0.03 13.17 -26.34
N ALA A 937 0.26 13.74 -27.52
CA ALA A 937 -0.44 13.41 -28.76
C ALA A 937 -0.28 11.93 -29.17
N LYS A 938 0.92 11.36 -29.06
CA LYS A 938 1.18 9.91 -29.31
C LYS A 938 0.39 9.02 -28.36
N LEU A 939 0.35 9.34 -27.06
CA LEU A 939 -0.40 8.58 -26.06
C LEU A 939 -1.92 8.65 -26.31
N MET A 940 -2.44 9.84 -26.65
CA MET A 940 -3.85 10.01 -27.00
C MET A 940 -4.23 9.29 -28.30
N ALA A 941 -3.34 9.28 -29.30
CA ALA A 941 -3.52 8.48 -30.53
C ALA A 941 -3.51 6.97 -30.26
N GLY A 942 -2.77 6.51 -29.23
CA GLY A 942 -2.85 5.16 -28.68
C GLY A 942 -4.13 4.85 -27.88
N GLY A 943 -5.06 5.81 -27.79
CA GLY A 943 -6.34 5.65 -27.11
C GLY A 943 -6.27 5.82 -25.59
N MET A 944 -5.30 6.55 -25.08
CA MET A 944 -5.27 7.06 -23.69
C MET A 944 -6.06 8.37 -23.60
N ASP A 945 -6.73 8.64 -22.48
CA ASP A 945 -7.44 9.92 -22.29
C ASP A 945 -6.48 11.08 -21.92
N ASP A 946 -6.99 12.30 -22.08
CA ASP A 946 -6.21 13.54 -21.92
C ASP A 946 -5.47 13.64 -20.58
N ARG A 947 -6.13 13.33 -19.45
CA ARG A 947 -5.55 13.51 -18.10
C ARG A 947 -4.39 12.54 -17.88
N LEU A 948 -4.56 11.26 -18.24
CA LEU A 948 -3.49 10.27 -18.07
C LEU A 948 -2.36 10.44 -19.10
N ALA A 949 -2.68 10.84 -20.34
CA ALA A 949 -1.68 11.19 -21.34
C ALA A 949 -0.85 12.41 -20.91
N THR A 950 -1.48 13.40 -20.26
CA THR A 950 -0.79 14.57 -19.65
C THR A 950 0.16 14.14 -18.54
N HIS A 951 -0.25 13.22 -17.68
CA HIS A 951 0.60 12.69 -16.60
C HIS A 951 1.89 12.05 -17.14
N PHE A 952 1.79 11.08 -18.05
CA PHE A 952 2.99 10.44 -18.60
C PHE A 952 3.82 11.39 -19.48
N ALA A 953 3.18 12.31 -20.22
CA ALA A 953 3.88 13.37 -20.95
C ALA A 953 4.62 14.37 -20.05
N HIS A 954 4.20 14.53 -18.78
CA HIS A 954 4.98 15.25 -17.76
C HIS A 954 6.16 14.41 -17.27
N LEU A 955 5.98 13.13 -16.93
CA LEU A 955 7.07 12.27 -16.45
C LEU A 955 8.19 12.13 -17.50
N PHE A 956 7.82 12.13 -18.78
CA PHE A 956 8.74 11.89 -19.90
C PHE A 956 9.48 13.15 -20.39
N ILE A 957 9.27 14.33 -19.76
CA ILE A 957 10.16 15.49 -19.94
C ILE A 957 11.56 15.23 -19.38
N ARG A 958 11.72 14.22 -18.52
CA ARG A 958 13.01 13.81 -17.98
C ARG A 958 13.80 13.01 -19.00
N ASP A 959 15.12 12.98 -18.80
CA ASP A 959 15.99 12.01 -19.46
C ASP A 959 16.06 10.71 -18.65
N PRO A 960 16.19 9.56 -19.34
CA PRO A 960 16.63 8.31 -18.72
C PRO A 960 18.08 8.48 -18.23
N ILE A 961 18.43 7.87 -17.10
CA ILE A 961 19.71 8.13 -16.42
C ILE A 961 20.51 6.86 -16.10
N VAL A 962 19.88 5.69 -16.01
CA VAL A 962 20.59 4.40 -16.00
C VAL A 962 20.06 3.57 -17.15
N VAL A 963 20.83 3.50 -18.23
CA VAL A 963 20.49 2.75 -19.45
C VAL A 963 21.54 1.68 -19.65
N PHE A 964 21.14 0.45 -19.97
CA PHE A 964 22.04 -0.64 -20.33
C PHE A 964 22.11 -0.77 -21.85
N GLU A 965 23.29 -1.04 -22.41
CA GLU A 965 23.46 -1.16 -23.87
C GLU A 965 22.79 -2.43 -24.44
N GLU A 966 22.61 -3.47 -23.62
CA GLU A 966 21.93 -4.72 -23.98
C GLU A 966 20.43 -4.51 -24.20
N ASP A 967 19.78 -3.70 -23.36
CA ASP A 967 18.36 -3.34 -23.51
C ASP A 967 18.10 -2.59 -24.84
N LEU A 968 19.11 -1.90 -25.39
CA LEU A 968 18.99 -1.09 -26.60
C LEU A 968 19.12 -1.86 -27.91
N GLN A 969 19.35 -3.19 -27.87
CA GLN A 969 19.62 -4.00 -29.06
C GLN A 969 18.35 -4.29 -29.87
N GLU A 970 17.24 -4.64 -29.22
CA GLU A 970 15.94 -4.86 -29.85
C GLU A 970 14.78 -4.47 -28.92
N LEU A 971 13.67 -3.98 -29.51
CA LEU A 971 12.50 -3.57 -28.74
C LEU A 971 11.63 -4.77 -28.38
N ASP A 972 11.69 -5.17 -27.11
CA ASP A 972 10.79 -6.17 -26.53
C ASP A 972 9.53 -5.52 -25.93
N LEU A 973 8.35 -5.93 -26.42
CA LEU A 973 7.03 -5.51 -25.93
C LEU A 973 6.42 -6.49 -24.90
N SER A 974 7.17 -7.52 -24.52
CA SER A 974 6.95 -8.36 -23.33
C SER A 974 7.73 -7.88 -22.10
N LYS A 975 8.56 -6.84 -22.24
CA LYS A 975 9.25 -6.13 -21.15
C LYS A 975 8.66 -4.74 -20.89
N THR A 976 9.12 -4.12 -19.80
CA THR A 976 8.73 -2.77 -19.33
C THR A 976 9.94 -1.88 -19.03
N ASP A 977 11.15 -2.32 -19.36
CA ASP A 977 12.43 -1.76 -18.93
C ASP A 977 12.67 -0.31 -19.40
N HIS A 978 12.32 0.05 -20.64
CA HIS A 978 12.42 1.42 -21.13
C HIS A 978 11.36 2.34 -20.52
N PHE A 979 10.16 1.80 -20.28
CA PHE A 979 9.11 2.51 -19.54
C PHE A 979 9.55 2.79 -18.10
N GLU A 980 10.03 1.76 -17.39
CA GLU A 980 10.50 1.86 -16.01
C GLU A 980 11.80 2.65 -15.85
N ASN A 981 12.59 2.82 -16.92
CA ASN A 981 13.71 3.77 -16.93
C ASN A 981 13.25 5.20 -16.59
N LEU A 982 12.08 5.60 -17.10
CA LEU A 982 11.49 6.92 -16.89
C LEU A 982 10.53 6.94 -15.69
N GLN A 983 9.75 5.88 -15.49
CA GLN A 983 8.78 5.76 -14.39
C GLN A 983 9.47 5.54 -13.03
N SER A 984 10.33 4.53 -12.86
CA SER A 984 11.01 4.26 -11.59
C SER A 984 11.94 5.40 -11.14
N THR A 985 12.42 6.23 -12.06
CA THR A 985 13.27 7.41 -11.78
C THR A 985 12.52 8.75 -11.72
N ASN A 986 11.18 8.74 -11.76
CA ASN A 986 10.38 9.82 -11.21
C ASN A 986 9.85 9.35 -9.83
N TRP A 987 10.33 9.99 -8.77
CA TRP A 987 10.02 9.65 -7.38
C TRP A 987 9.05 10.68 -6.81
N GLN A 988 7.76 10.48 -7.07
CA GLN A 988 6.71 11.36 -6.55
C GLN A 988 6.24 10.91 -5.14
N HIS A 989 5.53 11.74 -4.38
CA HIS A 989 4.92 11.28 -3.11
C HIS A 989 3.74 10.33 -3.33
N MET A 990 3.09 10.46 -4.50
CA MET A 990 2.19 9.47 -5.08
C MET A 990 2.79 8.92 -6.37
N ARG A 991 2.91 7.59 -6.51
CA ARG A 991 3.21 6.96 -7.80
C ARG A 991 2.02 6.11 -8.27
N PHE A 992 1.66 6.28 -9.55
CA PHE A 992 0.66 5.45 -10.23
C PHE A 992 1.40 4.38 -11.03
N LYS A 993 1.26 3.10 -10.66
CA LYS A 993 2.03 1.98 -11.20
C LYS A 993 1.13 1.13 -12.11
N PRO A 994 1.41 1.07 -13.43
CA PRO A 994 0.74 0.12 -14.31
C PRO A 994 1.01 -1.34 -13.92
N PRO A 995 0.24 -2.28 -14.49
CA PRO A 995 0.62 -3.68 -14.52
C PRO A 995 1.94 -3.93 -15.26
N PRO A 996 2.71 -4.96 -14.86
CA PRO A 996 3.80 -5.51 -15.66
C PRO A 996 3.28 -6.15 -16.97
N ALA A 997 4.20 -6.44 -17.89
CA ALA A 997 3.86 -6.76 -19.29
C ALA A 997 3.29 -8.18 -19.53
N ASP A 998 3.49 -9.09 -18.58
CA ASP A 998 2.81 -10.38 -18.41
C ASP A 998 1.34 -10.22 -17.95
N ASN A 999 1.03 -9.08 -17.32
CA ASN A 999 -0.28 -8.68 -16.83
C ASN A 999 -0.81 -9.56 -15.69
N SER A 1000 0.06 -10.12 -14.83
CA SER A 1000 -0.31 -10.81 -13.59
C SER A 1000 -1.15 -9.94 -12.64
N ILE A 1001 -0.69 -8.72 -12.36
CA ILE A 1001 -1.24 -7.85 -11.32
C ILE A 1001 -2.04 -6.66 -11.82
N GLY A 1002 -2.87 -6.09 -10.95
CA GLY A 1002 -3.76 -4.96 -11.24
C GLY A 1002 -3.07 -3.60 -11.29
N TRP A 1003 -3.87 -2.56 -11.50
CA TRP A 1003 -3.41 -1.17 -11.46
C TRP A 1003 -3.11 -0.76 -10.02
N ARG A 1004 -1.90 -0.24 -9.76
CA ARG A 1004 -1.39 0.02 -8.41
C ARG A 1004 -1.19 1.52 -8.12
N VAL A 1005 -1.30 1.89 -6.84
CA VAL A 1005 -1.04 3.24 -6.30
C VAL A 1005 -0.11 3.11 -5.10
N GLU A 1006 0.99 3.85 -5.10
CA GLU A 1006 2.06 3.77 -4.10
C GLU A 1006 2.17 5.11 -3.38
N PHE A 1007 2.02 5.09 -2.05
CA PHE A 1007 2.03 6.24 -1.13
C PHE A 1007 3.38 6.26 -0.38
N ARG A 1008 4.21 7.26 -0.69
CA ARG A 1008 5.65 7.29 -0.38
C ARG A 1008 6.18 8.34 0.64
N PRO A 1009 5.41 9.30 1.20
CA PRO A 1009 6.02 10.39 1.96
C PRO A 1009 6.35 10.04 3.42
N MET A 1010 5.77 8.99 4.00
CA MET A 1010 5.95 8.68 5.43
C MET A 1010 7.42 8.38 5.76
N GLU A 1011 7.87 8.84 6.92
CA GLU A 1011 9.21 8.53 7.46
C GLU A 1011 9.18 7.16 8.16
N ILE A 1012 10.30 6.44 8.21
CA ILE A 1012 10.32 5.16 8.96
C ILE A 1012 10.33 5.45 10.48
N GLN A 1013 9.51 4.71 11.22
CA GLN A 1013 9.33 4.85 12.67
C GLN A 1013 10.19 3.85 13.45
N LEU A 1014 10.41 4.11 14.75
CA LEU A 1014 11.40 3.37 15.55
C LEU A 1014 10.96 1.94 15.91
N THR A 1015 9.65 1.72 16.06
CA THR A 1015 9.03 0.41 16.38
C THR A 1015 8.25 -0.17 15.20
N ASP A 1016 8.15 -1.49 15.17
CA ASP A 1016 7.30 -2.22 14.23
C ASP A 1016 5.81 -1.89 14.51
N PHE A 1017 5.47 -1.65 15.78
CA PHE A 1017 4.16 -1.11 16.20
C PHE A 1017 3.81 0.22 15.54
N GLU A 1018 4.71 1.20 15.56
CA GLU A 1018 4.48 2.50 14.91
C GLU A 1018 4.31 2.36 13.40
N ASN A 1019 5.17 1.57 12.75
CA ASN A 1019 5.13 1.38 11.30
C ASN A 1019 3.82 0.68 10.88
N ALA A 1020 3.45 -0.43 11.55
CA ALA A 1020 2.18 -1.11 11.32
C ALA A 1020 0.97 -0.21 11.57
N ALA A 1021 1.00 0.64 12.62
CA ALA A 1021 -0.08 1.56 12.91
C ALA A 1021 -0.35 2.56 11.77
N PHE A 1022 0.72 3.12 11.17
CA PHE A 1022 0.57 4.03 10.02
C PHE A 1022 0.17 3.28 8.74
N SER A 1023 0.70 2.09 8.49
CA SER A 1023 0.27 1.21 7.39
C SER A 1023 -1.23 0.93 7.46
N VAL A 1024 -1.71 0.43 8.60
CA VAL A 1024 -3.12 0.10 8.85
C VAL A 1024 -4.01 1.33 8.80
N PHE A 1025 -3.57 2.47 9.33
CA PHE A 1025 -4.30 3.74 9.23
C PHE A 1025 -4.49 4.15 7.76
N MET A 1026 -3.45 4.08 6.92
CA MET A 1026 -3.56 4.42 5.49
C MET A 1026 -4.50 3.48 4.73
N VAL A 1027 -4.55 2.19 5.09
CA VAL A 1027 -5.52 1.23 4.54
C VAL A 1027 -6.95 1.60 4.94
N LEU A 1028 -7.18 1.88 6.22
CA LEU A 1028 -8.50 2.25 6.73
C LEU A 1028 -9.00 3.58 6.15
N VAL A 1029 -8.14 4.59 6.03
CA VAL A 1029 -8.46 5.87 5.38
C VAL A 1029 -8.80 5.66 3.91
N THR A 1030 -8.01 4.85 3.18
CA THR A 1030 -8.30 4.49 1.78
C THR A 1030 -9.67 3.83 1.63
N ARG A 1031 -10.00 2.89 2.53
CA ARG A 1031 -11.31 2.22 2.54
C ARG A 1031 -12.46 3.17 2.88
N ALA A 1032 -12.26 4.12 3.80
CA ALA A 1032 -13.25 5.15 4.10
C ALA A 1032 -13.48 6.12 2.92
N ILE A 1033 -12.41 6.56 2.23
CA ILE A 1033 -12.48 7.38 1.00
C ILE A 1033 -13.34 6.71 -0.07
N LEU A 1034 -13.09 5.43 -0.34
CA LEU A 1034 -13.82 4.67 -1.37
C LEU A 1034 -15.26 4.37 -0.95
N SER A 1035 -15.49 4.02 0.32
CA SER A 1035 -16.82 3.61 0.82
C SER A 1035 -17.81 4.77 1.00
N PHE A 1036 -17.31 5.95 1.36
CA PHE A 1036 -18.14 7.16 1.53
C PHE A 1036 -18.10 8.13 0.34
N ASP A 1037 -17.40 7.75 -0.73
CA ASP A 1037 -17.17 8.60 -1.91
C ASP A 1037 -16.62 9.99 -1.55
N LEU A 1038 -15.60 10.02 -0.69
CA LEU A 1038 -15.00 11.27 -0.21
C LEU A 1038 -14.30 12.02 -1.34
N ASN A 1039 -14.24 13.34 -1.18
CA ASN A 1039 -13.57 14.30 -2.04
C ASN A 1039 -12.59 15.15 -1.23
N PHE A 1040 -11.28 14.93 -1.40
CA PHE A 1040 -10.21 15.74 -0.82
C PHE A 1040 -9.54 16.69 -1.83
N TYR A 1041 -10.08 16.86 -3.05
CA TYR A 1041 -9.49 17.78 -4.03
C TYR A 1041 -9.39 19.21 -3.48
N ILE A 1042 -8.17 19.74 -3.59
CA ILE A 1042 -7.73 21.13 -3.39
C ILE A 1042 -6.79 21.47 -4.56
N PRO A 1043 -6.39 22.73 -4.79
CA PRO A 1043 -5.38 23.02 -5.80
C PRO A 1043 -4.06 22.32 -5.51
N ILE A 1044 -3.46 21.70 -6.52
CA ILE A 1044 -2.22 20.94 -6.34
C ILE A 1044 -1.03 21.84 -5.95
N THR A 1045 -1.08 23.13 -6.30
CA THR A 1045 -0.18 24.17 -5.76
C THR A 1045 -0.26 24.30 -4.24
N LYS A 1046 -1.43 24.03 -3.63
CA LYS A 1046 -1.60 23.99 -2.16
C LYS A 1046 -1.12 22.68 -1.55
N VAL A 1047 -1.11 21.57 -2.30
CA VAL A 1047 -0.38 20.35 -1.89
C VAL A 1047 1.12 20.63 -1.85
N ASP A 1048 1.65 21.38 -2.83
CA ASP A 1048 3.07 21.78 -2.85
C ASP A 1048 3.42 22.77 -1.73
N GLU A 1049 2.60 23.81 -1.48
CA GLU A 1049 2.77 24.69 -0.30
C GLU A 1049 2.75 23.90 1.02
N ASN A 1050 1.88 22.89 1.13
CA ASN A 1050 1.82 22.00 2.29
C ASN A 1050 3.07 21.12 2.45
N MET A 1051 3.66 20.64 1.34
CA MET A 1051 4.88 19.83 1.38
C MET A 1051 6.09 20.62 1.88
N GLU A 1052 6.19 21.91 1.56
CA GLU A 1052 7.21 22.78 2.16
C GLU A 1052 6.94 23.01 3.67
N ARG A 1053 5.69 23.33 4.06
CA ARG A 1053 5.31 23.49 5.49
C ARG A 1053 5.60 22.26 6.34
N ALA A 1054 5.45 21.06 5.78
CA ALA A 1054 5.71 19.79 6.47
C ALA A 1054 7.17 19.63 6.97
N HIS A 1055 8.11 20.46 6.50
CA HIS A 1055 9.50 20.46 6.97
C HIS A 1055 9.71 21.24 8.28
N ASN A 1056 8.81 22.14 8.67
CA ASN A 1056 9.05 23.02 9.82
C ASN A 1056 9.19 22.22 11.14
N VAL A 1057 10.05 22.70 12.05
CA VAL A 1057 10.30 22.00 13.32
C VAL A 1057 9.05 22.06 14.22
N ASP A 1058 8.58 20.89 14.65
CA ASP A 1058 7.28 20.63 15.25
C ASP A 1058 6.06 21.03 14.36
N ALA A 1059 6.17 20.97 13.02
CA ALA A 1059 5.08 21.35 12.09
C ALA A 1059 3.73 20.67 12.41
N VAL A 1060 3.75 19.41 12.84
CA VAL A 1060 2.56 18.66 13.28
C VAL A 1060 1.77 19.37 14.41
N LEU A 1061 2.42 20.20 15.23
CA LEU A 1061 1.81 20.93 16.34
C LEU A 1061 1.65 22.44 16.09
N LYS A 1062 2.56 23.04 15.31
CA LYS A 1062 2.63 24.50 15.11
C LYS A 1062 1.99 24.98 13.82
N ASP A 1063 2.09 24.20 12.74
CA ASP A 1063 1.73 24.62 11.41
C ASP A 1063 0.28 24.26 11.06
N LYS A 1064 -0.27 24.99 10.11
CA LYS A 1064 -1.53 24.67 9.44
C LYS A 1064 -1.27 24.31 7.99
N PHE A 1065 -2.11 23.45 7.43
CA PHE A 1065 -2.03 22.90 6.10
C PHE A 1065 -3.36 23.14 5.39
N TYR A 1066 -3.33 23.51 4.11
CA TYR A 1066 -4.55 23.62 3.33
C TYR A 1066 -5.21 22.25 3.18
N PHE A 1067 -6.43 22.11 3.67
CA PHE A 1067 -7.20 20.89 3.57
C PHE A 1067 -8.66 21.16 3.24
N ARG A 1068 -9.33 20.15 2.70
CA ARG A 1068 -10.74 20.22 2.29
C ARG A 1068 -11.64 20.53 3.49
N LYS A 1069 -12.49 21.56 3.41
CA LYS A 1069 -13.49 21.86 4.48
C LYS A 1069 -14.53 20.75 4.61
N ASN A 1070 -15.21 20.43 3.51
CA ASN A 1070 -16.24 19.40 3.46
C ASN A 1070 -15.83 18.29 2.48
N PRO A 1071 -15.55 17.06 2.98
CA PRO A 1071 -15.15 15.94 2.13
C PRO A 1071 -16.33 15.16 1.54
N PHE A 1072 -17.56 15.40 1.99
CA PHE A 1072 -18.72 14.65 1.52
C PHE A 1072 -19.22 15.20 0.17
N SER A 1073 -19.76 14.30 -0.66
CA SER A 1073 -20.36 14.69 -1.94
C SER A 1073 -21.62 15.55 -1.73
N SER A 1074 -21.63 16.73 -2.35
CA SER A 1074 -22.79 17.63 -2.34
C SER A 1074 -24.00 16.96 -2.98
N ARG A 1075 -24.89 16.40 -2.16
CA ARG A 1075 -26.18 15.87 -2.61
C ARG A 1075 -26.90 16.97 -3.40
N PRO A 1076 -27.35 16.72 -4.65
CA PRO A 1076 -28.07 17.72 -5.42
C PRO A 1076 -29.31 18.13 -4.61
N GLY A 1077 -29.35 19.42 -4.22
CA GLY A 1077 -30.31 19.92 -3.25
C GLY A 1077 -31.73 19.63 -3.71
N ARG A 1078 -32.47 18.80 -2.96
CA ARG A 1078 -33.89 18.51 -3.22
C ARG A 1078 -34.64 19.84 -3.16
N GLN A 1079 -35.04 20.35 -4.32
CA GLN A 1079 -35.33 21.76 -4.54
C GLN A 1079 -36.37 22.29 -3.54
N GLY A 1080 -35.89 23.02 -2.53
CA GLY A 1080 -36.67 23.49 -1.39
C GLY A 1080 -37.54 24.67 -1.77
N GLY A 1081 -38.63 24.41 -2.49
CA GLY A 1081 -39.56 25.45 -2.93
C GLY A 1081 -40.20 26.19 -1.75
N GLY A 1082 -39.69 27.40 -1.47
CA GLY A 1082 -40.41 28.39 -0.68
C GLY A 1082 -41.77 28.68 -1.31
N GLY A 1083 -42.84 28.60 -0.53
CA GLY A 1083 -44.21 28.57 -1.05
C GLY A 1083 -44.65 29.89 -1.71
N GLY A 1084 -45.48 29.78 -2.75
CA GLY A 1084 -45.88 30.93 -3.56
C GLY A 1084 -47.23 30.81 -4.29
N GLY A 1085 -48.11 29.87 -3.92
CA GLY A 1085 -49.52 29.88 -4.35
C GLY A 1085 -49.90 29.03 -5.59
N PRO A 1086 -51.15 29.16 -6.12
CA PRO A 1086 -52.11 28.07 -5.91
C PRO A 1086 -53.13 27.79 -7.04
N GLY A 1087 -53.79 26.63 -6.94
CA GLY A 1087 -55.21 26.44 -7.32
C GLY A 1087 -55.53 26.03 -8.76
N GLY A 1088 -56.80 25.63 -8.97
CA GLY A 1088 -57.31 25.10 -10.24
C GLY A 1088 -56.94 23.63 -10.43
N ASP A 1089 -57.38 22.75 -9.54
CA ASP A 1089 -58.50 21.83 -9.84
C ASP A 1089 -58.43 21.24 -11.25
N GLY A 1090 -57.90 20.02 -11.35
CA GLY A 1090 -58.06 19.18 -12.53
C GLY A 1090 -56.82 18.48 -13.12
N SER A 1091 -56.19 17.49 -12.43
CA SER A 1091 -56.11 16.07 -12.92
C SER A 1091 -54.88 15.30 -13.56
N ARG A 1092 -55.15 14.16 -14.27
CA ARG A 1092 -54.29 13.21 -15.08
C ARG A 1092 -55.04 12.82 -16.42
N PRO A 1093 -54.95 11.64 -17.13
CA PRO A 1093 -53.98 10.51 -17.17
C PRO A 1093 -53.27 10.31 -18.53
N GLY A 1094 -52.06 9.73 -18.53
CA GLY A 1094 -51.34 9.40 -19.78
C GLY A 1094 -49.82 9.60 -19.74
N SER A 1095 -49.10 8.96 -18.81
CA SER A 1095 -47.65 8.85 -18.89
C SER A 1095 -47.23 7.76 -19.90
N ARG A 1096 -46.29 8.08 -20.79
CA ARG A 1096 -45.43 7.11 -21.46
C ARG A 1096 -43.98 7.44 -21.11
N PRO A 1097 -43.14 6.46 -20.73
CA PRO A 1097 -41.77 6.73 -20.30
C PRO A 1097 -40.87 7.01 -21.52
N GLY A 1098 -40.19 8.15 -21.51
CA GLY A 1098 -39.14 8.49 -22.47
C GLY A 1098 -37.80 8.64 -21.76
N SER A 1099 -36.84 7.75 -22.10
CA SER A 1099 -35.39 7.86 -21.85
C SER A 1099 -34.92 8.70 -20.66
N ALA A 1100 -34.63 8.05 -19.53
CA ALA A 1100 -33.84 8.66 -18.47
C ALA A 1100 -32.38 8.82 -18.95
N VAL A 1101 -31.99 10.06 -19.27
CA VAL A 1101 -30.57 10.45 -19.39
C VAL A 1101 -30.08 10.80 -17.99
N PRO A 1102 -28.91 10.30 -17.53
CA PRO A 1102 -28.36 10.68 -16.24
C PRO A 1102 -27.89 12.14 -16.29
N SER A 1103 -28.71 13.05 -15.77
CA SER A 1103 -28.36 14.46 -15.65
C SER A 1103 -27.21 14.63 -14.64
N ARG A 1104 -26.03 14.98 -15.17
CA ARG A 1104 -24.80 15.32 -14.44
C ARG A 1104 -25.12 16.16 -13.18
N PRO A 1105 -24.57 15.83 -11.99
CA PRO A 1105 -24.71 16.71 -10.83
C PRO A 1105 -24.12 18.09 -11.16
N PRO A 1106 -24.72 19.19 -10.70
CA PRO A 1106 -24.24 20.53 -11.03
C PRO A 1106 -22.84 20.76 -10.46
N THR A 1107 -21.98 21.41 -11.24
CA THR A 1107 -20.68 21.92 -10.79
C THR A 1107 -20.87 22.82 -9.55
N PRO A 1108 -19.97 22.77 -8.54
CA PRO A 1108 -19.98 23.75 -7.47
C PRO A 1108 -19.99 25.19 -8.02
N VAL A 1109 -20.89 26.02 -7.51
CA VAL A 1109 -21.12 27.39 -8.00
C VAL A 1109 -20.30 28.43 -7.20
N LEU A 1110 -19.36 27.96 -6.38
CA LEU A 1110 -18.50 28.77 -5.51
C LEU A 1110 -17.07 28.84 -6.08
N PRO A 1111 -16.30 29.89 -5.74
CA PRO A 1111 -14.84 29.90 -5.85
C PRO A 1111 -14.19 28.61 -5.35
N VAL A 1112 -13.06 28.22 -5.93
CA VAL A 1112 -12.30 27.02 -5.50
C VAL A 1112 -11.76 27.22 -4.07
N GLU A 1113 -11.45 28.46 -3.75
CA GLU A 1113 -10.91 28.98 -2.50
C GLU A 1113 -11.88 28.79 -1.32
N ASP A 1114 -13.19 28.73 -1.60
CA ASP A 1114 -14.19 28.45 -0.58
C ASP A 1114 -14.23 26.96 -0.18
N GLU A 1115 -13.70 26.04 -0.98
CA GLU A 1115 -13.79 24.59 -0.74
C GLU A 1115 -12.73 24.04 0.24
N TYR A 1116 -11.69 24.82 0.57
CA TYR A 1116 -10.58 24.43 1.46
C TYR A 1116 -10.21 25.52 2.49
N ALA A 1117 -9.50 25.15 3.56
CA ALA A 1117 -9.06 26.02 4.65
C ALA A 1117 -7.72 25.54 5.25
N GLU A 1118 -7.07 26.40 6.04
CA GLU A 1118 -5.85 26.07 6.78
C GLU A 1118 -6.18 25.38 8.13
N MET A 1119 -5.89 24.07 8.20
CA MET A 1119 -6.15 23.19 9.35
C MET A 1119 -4.83 22.66 9.94
N THR A 1120 -4.71 22.58 11.25
CA THR A 1120 -3.61 21.87 11.93
C THR A 1120 -3.70 20.37 11.65
N VAL A 1121 -2.59 19.62 11.80
CA VAL A 1121 -2.63 18.16 11.66
C VAL A 1121 -3.59 17.54 12.68
N ASN A 1122 -3.73 18.11 13.89
CA ASN A 1122 -4.76 17.70 14.84
C ASN A 1122 -6.19 17.84 14.27
N GLU A 1123 -6.53 18.97 13.65
CA GLU A 1123 -7.86 19.20 13.07
C GLU A 1123 -8.14 18.24 11.88
N VAL A 1124 -7.13 17.93 11.06
CA VAL A 1124 -7.25 16.95 9.95
C VAL A 1124 -7.38 15.51 10.46
N ILE A 1125 -6.65 15.12 11.51
CA ILE A 1125 -6.66 13.73 12.02
C ILE A 1125 -7.84 13.47 12.95
N ASN A 1126 -8.08 14.36 13.92
CA ASN A 1126 -9.04 14.16 15.02
C ASN A 1126 -10.36 14.95 14.85
N GLY A 1127 -10.44 15.87 13.88
CA GLY A 1127 -11.61 16.71 13.60
C GLY A 1127 -11.45 18.16 14.05
N SER A 1128 -12.13 19.09 13.37
CA SER A 1128 -12.09 20.52 13.69
C SER A 1128 -13.01 20.86 14.86
N ALA A 1129 -12.61 21.84 15.69
CA ALA A 1129 -13.31 22.18 16.93
C ALA A 1129 -14.71 22.81 16.73
N ASP A 1130 -14.98 23.31 15.52
CA ASP A 1130 -16.29 23.80 15.06
C ASP A 1130 -17.18 22.70 14.45
N GLY A 1131 -16.62 21.53 14.13
CA GLY A 1131 -17.29 20.44 13.45
C GLY A 1131 -17.48 20.62 11.93
N GLU A 1132 -16.82 21.60 11.28
CA GLU A 1132 -16.86 21.71 9.81
C GLU A 1132 -16.19 20.52 9.12
N PHE A 1133 -15.03 20.08 9.62
CA PHE A 1133 -14.33 18.89 9.16
C PHE A 1133 -14.38 17.76 10.20
N PRO A 1134 -14.87 16.55 9.86
CA PRO A 1134 -15.10 15.49 10.84
C PRO A 1134 -13.83 14.84 11.40
N GLY A 1135 -12.68 14.98 10.74
CA GLY A 1135 -11.44 14.28 11.09
C GLY A 1135 -11.30 12.92 10.39
N LEU A 1136 -10.08 12.56 10.00
CA LEU A 1136 -9.79 11.29 9.33
C LEU A 1136 -10.03 10.07 10.24
N ILE A 1137 -9.76 10.18 11.54
CA ILE A 1137 -10.03 9.10 12.50
C ILE A 1137 -11.54 8.91 12.71
N PRO A 1138 -12.36 9.94 13.04
CA PRO A 1138 -13.81 9.77 13.12
C PRO A 1138 -14.47 9.29 11.81
N LEU A 1139 -13.89 9.60 10.64
CA LEU A 1139 -14.28 8.99 9.35
C LEU A 1139 -13.94 7.49 9.30
N VAL A 1140 -12.73 7.09 9.72
CA VAL A 1140 -12.34 5.66 9.83
C VAL A 1140 -13.19 4.90 10.85
N GLU A 1141 -13.50 5.50 12.00
CA GLU A 1141 -14.39 4.90 13.00
C GLU A 1141 -15.81 4.76 12.45
N SER A 1142 -16.35 5.78 11.78
CA SER A 1142 -17.65 5.68 11.09
C SER A 1142 -17.67 4.59 10.03
N TYR A 1143 -16.53 4.28 9.40
CA TYR A 1143 -16.39 3.17 8.46
C TYR A 1143 -16.36 1.82 9.19
N LEU A 1144 -15.57 1.69 10.26
CA LEU A 1144 -15.47 0.48 11.08
C LEU A 1144 -16.80 0.11 11.76
N ASP A 1145 -17.53 1.10 12.24
CA ASP A 1145 -18.85 0.92 12.86
C ASP A 1145 -19.95 0.63 11.81
N GLY A 1146 -19.71 1.00 10.54
CA GLY A 1146 -20.58 0.72 9.39
C GLY A 1146 -20.39 -0.65 8.75
N VAL A 1147 -19.39 -1.42 9.19
CA VAL A 1147 -19.05 -2.76 8.67
C VAL A 1147 -18.97 -3.79 9.81
N ASN A 1148 -19.06 -5.07 9.48
CA ASN A 1148 -19.12 -6.14 10.47
C ASN A 1148 -17.70 -6.56 10.90
N VAL A 1149 -17.07 -5.77 11.77
CA VAL A 1149 -15.82 -6.11 12.47
C VAL A 1149 -16.17 -6.73 13.82
N ASP A 1150 -15.46 -7.78 14.26
CA ASP A 1150 -15.62 -8.28 15.62
C ASP A 1150 -14.96 -7.35 16.66
N VAL A 1151 -15.42 -7.47 17.90
CA VAL A 1151 -15.06 -6.56 18.99
C VAL A 1151 -13.57 -6.65 19.34
N GLN A 1152 -12.95 -7.83 19.26
CA GLN A 1152 -11.53 -7.97 19.56
C GLN A 1152 -10.69 -7.22 18.51
N THR A 1153 -10.93 -7.49 17.22
CA THR A 1153 -10.23 -6.80 16.14
C THR A 1153 -10.49 -5.28 16.16
N ARG A 1154 -11.70 -4.82 16.51
CA ARG A 1154 -11.97 -3.37 16.67
C ARG A 1154 -11.17 -2.74 17.81
N CYS A 1155 -10.96 -3.45 18.93
CA CYS A 1155 -10.16 -2.96 20.06
C CYS A 1155 -8.64 -2.99 19.78
N GLU A 1156 -8.16 -3.97 19.01
CA GLU A 1156 -6.75 -4.00 18.60
C GLU A 1156 -6.46 -2.89 17.57
N LEU A 1157 -7.35 -2.67 16.60
CA LEU A 1157 -7.28 -1.54 15.65
C LEU A 1157 -7.38 -0.16 16.36
N ASP A 1158 -8.19 -0.02 17.41
CA ASP A 1158 -8.25 1.20 18.25
C ASP A 1158 -6.87 1.58 18.81
N THR A 1159 -6.04 0.59 19.16
CA THR A 1159 -4.70 0.85 19.71
C THR A 1159 -3.79 1.52 18.68
N TYR A 1160 -3.86 1.12 17.40
CA TYR A 1160 -3.16 1.80 16.30
C TYR A 1160 -3.73 3.20 16.04
N LEU A 1161 -5.06 3.34 15.94
CA LEU A 1161 -5.71 4.64 15.68
C LEU A 1161 -5.40 5.65 16.80
N ARG A 1162 -5.33 5.21 18.05
CA ARG A 1162 -4.97 6.05 19.19
C ARG A 1162 -3.50 6.46 19.21
N LEU A 1163 -2.58 5.75 18.58
CA LEU A 1163 -1.21 6.25 18.38
C LEU A 1163 -1.24 7.48 17.44
N VAL A 1164 -1.85 7.30 16.26
CA VAL A 1164 -1.99 8.34 15.22
C VAL A 1164 -2.71 9.59 15.78
N SER A 1165 -3.84 9.39 16.47
CA SER A 1165 -4.61 10.43 17.16
C SER A 1165 -3.77 11.23 18.16
N GLN A 1166 -3.03 10.53 19.02
CA GLN A 1166 -2.29 11.15 20.12
C GLN A 1166 -1.01 11.84 19.65
N ARG A 1167 -0.40 11.42 18.54
CA ARG A 1167 0.67 12.16 17.86
C ARG A 1167 0.16 13.46 17.23
N ALA A 1168 -0.95 13.39 16.48
CA ALA A 1168 -1.55 14.57 15.86
C ALA A 1168 -1.97 15.63 16.91
N SER A 1169 -2.41 15.20 18.09
CA SER A 1169 -2.76 16.09 19.21
C SER A 1169 -1.58 16.59 20.08
N GLY A 1170 -0.34 16.16 19.80
CA GLY A 1170 0.83 16.48 20.63
C GLY A 1170 0.82 15.87 22.04
N LYS A 1171 -0.10 14.95 22.33
CA LYS A 1171 -0.07 14.18 23.59
C LYS A 1171 1.11 13.23 23.62
N LEU A 1172 1.40 12.60 22.46
CA LEU A 1172 2.63 11.87 22.17
C LEU A 1172 3.50 12.66 21.18
N ASN A 1173 4.81 12.45 21.28
CA ASN A 1173 5.82 13.01 20.40
C ASN A 1173 5.88 12.25 19.07
N THR A 1174 6.32 12.93 18.00
CA THR A 1174 6.89 12.27 16.81
C THR A 1174 8.30 11.76 17.12
N ALA A 1175 8.85 10.90 16.26
CA ALA A 1175 10.22 10.41 16.41
C ALA A 1175 11.24 11.56 16.36
N ALA A 1176 11.04 12.56 15.50
CA ALA A 1176 11.90 13.75 15.45
C ALA A 1176 11.84 14.58 16.73
N ARG A 1177 10.64 14.81 17.30
CA ARG A 1177 10.50 15.51 18.59
C ARG A 1177 11.20 14.75 19.71
N TRP A 1178 10.99 13.43 19.78
CA TRP A 1178 11.65 12.59 20.79
C TRP A 1178 13.18 12.59 20.65
N LEU A 1179 13.72 12.52 19.43
CA LEU A 1179 15.17 12.64 19.19
C LEU A 1179 15.71 14.02 19.61
N ARG A 1180 14.99 15.12 19.35
CA ARG A 1180 15.37 16.46 19.85
C ARG A 1180 15.35 16.53 21.37
N ASP A 1181 14.31 16.01 22.01
CA ASP A 1181 14.17 15.97 23.46
C ASP A 1181 15.27 15.11 24.11
N PHE A 1182 15.64 13.99 23.49
CA PHE A 1182 16.75 13.13 23.91
C PHE A 1182 18.11 13.85 23.81
N ILE A 1183 18.33 14.62 22.74
CA ILE A 1183 19.58 15.37 22.53
C ILE A 1183 19.69 16.57 23.50
N ASP A 1184 18.64 17.37 23.70
CA ASP A 1184 18.69 18.57 24.58
C ASP A 1184 19.02 18.20 26.04
N VAL A 1185 18.63 17.02 26.53
CA VAL A 1185 18.98 16.57 27.89
C VAL A 1185 20.26 15.73 27.98
N HIS A 1186 20.92 15.43 26.86
CA HIS A 1186 22.06 14.52 26.84
C HIS A 1186 23.30 15.16 27.51
N PRO A 1187 23.98 14.51 28.48
CA PRO A 1187 25.09 15.14 29.22
C PRO A 1187 26.24 15.69 28.37
N ALA A 1188 26.57 15.04 27.25
CA ALA A 1188 27.57 15.51 26.29
C ALA A 1188 27.08 16.61 25.31
N TYR A 1189 25.79 16.94 25.26
CA TYR A 1189 25.28 17.99 24.39
C TYR A 1189 25.55 19.38 24.97
N LYS A 1190 25.98 20.31 24.11
CA LYS A 1190 26.47 21.64 24.53
C LYS A 1190 25.55 22.78 24.11
N HIS A 1191 24.36 22.48 23.60
CA HIS A 1191 23.43 23.45 23.02
C HIS A 1191 24.03 24.25 21.84
N ASP A 1192 25.00 23.65 21.15
CA ASP A 1192 25.71 24.19 19.98
C ASP A 1192 25.24 23.56 18.67
N SER A 1193 24.19 22.73 18.73
CA SER A 1193 23.67 21.87 17.66
C SER A 1193 24.58 20.75 17.17
N VAL A 1194 25.66 20.40 17.90
CA VAL A 1194 26.54 19.28 17.55
C VAL A 1194 26.06 17.97 18.16
N VAL A 1195 25.86 16.94 17.32
CA VAL A 1195 25.50 15.57 17.71
C VAL A 1195 26.75 14.69 17.64
N GLY A 1196 27.46 14.58 18.77
CA GLY A 1196 28.73 13.84 18.90
C GLY A 1196 28.61 12.31 18.83
N GLU A 1197 29.74 11.61 18.85
CA GLU A 1197 29.78 10.14 18.78
C GLU A 1197 29.07 9.47 19.96
N GLU A 1198 29.27 9.99 21.17
CA GLU A 1198 28.59 9.57 22.40
C GLU A 1198 27.06 9.68 22.27
N ILE A 1199 26.58 10.84 21.81
CA ILE A 1199 25.15 11.11 21.61
C ILE A 1199 24.56 10.15 20.56
N GLN A 1200 25.28 9.87 19.47
CA GLN A 1200 24.84 8.88 18.48
C GLN A 1200 24.84 7.46 19.06
N LYS A 1201 25.85 7.08 19.84
CA LYS A 1201 25.93 5.76 20.48
C LYS A 1201 24.71 5.51 21.36
N ASP A 1202 24.32 6.50 22.16
CA ASP A 1202 23.22 6.33 23.11
C ASP A 1202 21.84 6.45 22.44
N ILE A 1203 21.69 7.22 21.36
CA ILE A 1203 20.51 7.15 20.47
C ILE A 1203 20.36 5.74 19.88
N VAL A 1204 21.43 5.17 19.32
CA VAL A 1204 21.36 3.84 18.69
C VAL A 1204 21.18 2.73 19.74
N ALA A 1205 21.80 2.85 20.92
CA ALA A 1205 21.58 1.95 22.05
C ALA A 1205 20.10 1.96 22.48
N ALA A 1206 19.46 3.14 22.54
CA ALA A 1206 18.05 3.26 22.85
C ALA A 1206 17.17 2.59 21.78
N VAL A 1207 17.42 2.82 20.49
CA VAL A 1207 16.66 2.20 19.38
C VAL A 1207 16.80 0.68 19.38
N ILE A 1208 18.03 0.15 19.58
CA ILE A 1208 18.26 -1.30 19.69
C ILE A 1208 17.50 -1.87 20.88
N ALA A 1209 17.61 -1.27 22.07
CA ALA A 1209 16.95 -1.75 23.28
C ALA A 1209 15.41 -1.72 23.18
N ILE A 1210 14.84 -0.76 22.45
CA ILE A 1210 13.40 -0.70 22.11
C ILE A 1210 13.03 -1.88 21.19
N GLY A 1211 13.76 -2.06 20.07
CA GLY A 1211 13.50 -3.12 19.09
C GLY A 1211 13.67 -4.54 19.64
N GLU A 1212 14.66 -4.77 20.50
CA GLU A 1212 14.85 -6.05 21.21
C GLU A 1212 13.69 -6.36 22.16
N ARG A 1213 13.19 -5.35 22.90
CA ARG A 1213 12.04 -5.52 23.81
C ARG A 1213 10.73 -5.80 23.06
N GLU A 1214 10.54 -5.18 21.91
CA GLU A 1214 9.38 -5.41 21.05
C GLU A 1214 9.42 -6.78 20.38
N THR A 1215 10.53 -7.13 19.74
CA THR A 1215 10.73 -8.45 19.10
C THR A 1215 10.57 -9.58 20.11
N ALA A 1216 11.04 -9.39 21.35
CA ALA A 1216 10.87 -10.36 22.44
C ALA A 1216 9.49 -10.35 23.12
N GLY A 1217 8.54 -9.51 22.67
CA GLY A 1217 7.17 -9.43 23.23
C GLY A 1217 7.09 -8.91 24.68
N LYS A 1218 8.17 -8.32 25.21
CA LYS A 1218 8.29 -7.95 26.64
C LYS A 1218 7.66 -6.60 26.99
N GLY A 1219 7.34 -5.80 25.97
CA GLY A 1219 6.89 -4.42 26.13
C GLY A 1219 8.00 -3.49 26.67
N PHE A 1220 7.67 -2.20 26.72
CA PHE A 1220 8.65 -1.14 26.97
C PHE A 1220 8.88 -0.82 28.45
N ASN A 1221 8.12 -1.45 29.36
CA ASN A 1221 8.23 -1.24 30.81
C ASN A 1221 9.64 -1.59 31.33
N GLY A 1222 10.25 -0.66 32.08
CA GLY A 1222 11.60 -0.86 32.61
C GLY A 1222 12.72 -0.78 31.56
N LEU A 1223 12.49 -0.06 30.46
CA LEU A 1223 13.57 0.59 29.71
C LEU A 1223 13.80 1.98 30.33
N ASP A 1224 15.01 2.25 30.81
CA ASP A 1224 15.39 3.57 31.32
C ASP A 1224 15.90 4.43 30.15
N ILE A 1225 14.95 4.90 29.33
CA ILE A 1225 15.21 5.69 28.13
C ILE A 1225 14.43 6.99 28.24
N TYR A 1226 15.13 8.12 28.15
CA TYR A 1226 14.53 9.45 28.27
C TYR A 1226 13.40 9.65 27.26
N GLY A 1227 12.29 10.23 27.68
CA GLY A 1227 11.15 10.54 26.81
C GLY A 1227 10.38 9.34 26.24
N LEU A 1228 10.74 8.09 26.53
CA LEU A 1228 10.10 6.92 25.91
C LEU A 1228 8.56 6.84 26.14
N PRO A 1229 8.02 7.13 27.35
CA PRO A 1229 6.57 7.21 27.56
C PRO A 1229 5.89 8.37 26.80
N LYS A 1230 6.67 9.35 26.33
CA LYS A 1230 6.18 10.43 25.46
C LYS A 1230 6.20 10.05 23.98
N LEU A 1231 7.06 9.14 23.54
CA LEU A 1231 7.08 8.61 22.18
C LEU A 1231 6.01 7.53 21.94
N LEU A 1232 5.93 6.55 22.85
CA LEU A 1232 5.14 5.31 22.68
C LEU A 1232 3.95 5.20 23.63
N GLY A 1233 3.81 6.08 24.63
CA GLY A 1233 2.71 6.03 25.58
C GLY A 1233 2.64 4.75 26.40
N ASP A 1234 1.43 4.39 26.81
CA ASP A 1234 1.15 3.24 27.69
C ASP A 1234 0.53 2.04 26.96
N PHE A 1235 0.54 2.02 25.61
CA PHE A 1235 -0.17 0.99 24.81
C PHE A 1235 0.33 -0.44 25.08
N ARG A 1236 1.56 -0.61 25.58
CA ARG A 1236 2.24 -1.91 25.75
C ARG A 1236 2.81 -2.11 27.14
N ARG A 1237 2.00 -1.84 28.18
CA ARG A 1237 2.34 -2.13 29.59
C ARG A 1237 2.32 -3.63 29.92
N GLY A 1238 3.26 -4.38 29.35
CA GLY A 1238 3.78 -5.67 29.83
C GLY A 1238 2.77 -6.78 30.17
N GLY A 1239 2.50 -7.66 29.20
CA GLY A 1239 1.78 -8.92 29.41
C GLY A 1239 0.45 -9.00 28.67
N CYS A 1240 0.07 -10.21 28.24
CA CYS A 1240 -1.20 -10.46 27.57
C CYS A 1240 -2.37 -10.42 28.57
N GLY A 1241 -3.41 -9.63 28.26
CA GLY A 1241 -4.64 -9.54 29.07
C GLY A 1241 -4.65 -8.35 30.02
N GLY A 1242 -5.41 -7.31 29.66
CA GLY A 1242 -5.59 -6.09 30.44
C GLY A 1242 -6.86 -5.35 30.04
N ALA A 1243 -8.01 -5.93 30.38
CA ALA A 1243 -9.34 -5.35 30.25
C ALA A 1243 -9.81 -4.72 31.57
#